data_AF-A0A929W8G7-F1
#
_entry.id   AF-A0A929W8G7-F1
#
_cell.length_a   1.000
_cell.length_b   1.000
_cell.length_c   1.000
_cell.angle_alpha   90.00
_cell.angle_beta   90.00
_cell.angle_gamma   90.00
#
_symmetry.space_group_name_H-M   'P 1'
#
loop_
_entity.id
_entity.type
_entity.pdbx_description
1 polymer ?
#
loop_
_entity_poly.entity_id
_entity_poly.type
_entity_poly.pdbx_seq_one_letter_code
_entity_poly.pdbx_strand_id
1 'polypeptide(L)'
;SWRAETGSGYDGGALYDRSAVDPGDRTLRWTLRENDGVDYREADTLSYNTCKMVWEVVAAKEKGLFYFRNFETGNYIGTASQLYQSISVTENPVNTYNIQANPKIPGFFSFYSPDLPKSSAEYSGIHTERALTNVVPWDWTSDGSSWHVRTISDSEITKLRQLMEQPRRNAKLQRLVDQAQNALDAGYRYMAVDASGNKLENATSGTVEAVDGLVQTADKLACPMADPQEGTGADHELAVLLDNNTATYFHTSWHGGNDAWLKNHYLQFSLDDAQDELLLKWVKRLNGQSALSNGAPVRVAFWGTNDAAKLDVTKTTSTKEDGTEVVDYDAWKKNGWDSLTISTFTYPYALQLNADTKINNAVGTVHFKAPQPYKYYRMEVLTNGGNNAMNSGNKYFFGSEFRVYKGAFDKVASPIASVPEADVTALADALKTARAEVKAEKATDATTDALQKVYEKFLANYPDPARVTELIAKAKEIATTAEEATGDNAGRLGYYKAGAKAALKAAADAVSQKLAGIQATRQPNIAEVNEMVAQMQAALTDMDNALLAPTDGVYMIQSESSNKSNNGKVIAAKGSSRDSYWTIHFEGTEPADPNVVGADAAYKETANRKSHLEYYWKVEKVNGGYTFKNLYTGLYLERDTTKNGAAMRQSEKPSTIAIEYAKVPGAFNLVVGNGKTTNRYVNAQPDARSMSPYIVTWNVAKGADNSAFSFKAVDENELNDVLADGVVYELQSKTGFQIVTLPFAIKVQANDGFYHVIGQNAATKDVVLKKAEGVIPAGQAVIYKPANGNTDDFINVTPVATDYKQLNATFTPAQSTDGLKGVFEKTELAVENGVLSADRTKVLLSEKGDKVEANTGYFGKLQPTTEAGDLVIPANGIVTTIGAVRFAPAAAGNGVYTLGGVRLKAAKQLPAGVYVINGKKVIVK
;
A
#
# COMPACT_ATOMS: atom_id res chain seq x y z
N SER A 1 14.76 -32.42 26.90
CA SER A 1 13.78 -31.72 27.80
C SER A 1 13.60 -32.56 29.06
N TRP A 2 13.39 -31.96 30.24
CA TRP A 2 13.20 -32.75 31.48
C TRP A 2 12.12 -33.83 31.34
N ARG A 3 11.01 -33.49 30.67
CA ARG A 3 9.88 -34.40 30.45
C ARG A 3 10.30 -35.65 29.65
N ALA A 4 11.14 -35.47 28.64
CA ALA A 4 11.62 -36.57 27.80
C ALA A 4 12.71 -37.40 28.48
N GLU A 5 13.54 -36.78 29.32
CA GLU A 5 14.60 -37.48 30.05
C GLU A 5 14.08 -38.33 31.22
N THR A 6 12.93 -37.96 31.79
CA THR A 6 12.35 -38.63 32.98
C THR A 6 11.10 -39.45 32.70
N GLY A 7 10.42 -39.22 31.57
CA GLY A 7 9.22 -39.94 31.17
C GLY A 7 9.51 -41.13 30.23
N SER A 8 8.65 -42.14 30.25
CA SER A 8 8.69 -43.23 29.27
C SER A 8 7.96 -42.87 27.97
N GLY A 9 8.50 -43.31 26.83
CA GLY A 9 7.86 -43.17 25.51
C GLY A 9 8.15 -41.84 24.78
N TYR A 10 9.24 -41.14 25.11
CA TYR A 10 9.71 -39.95 24.42
C TYR A 10 11.06 -40.18 23.73
N ASP A 11 11.38 -39.38 22.71
CA ASP A 11 12.62 -39.43 21.92
C ASP A 11 13.65 -38.37 22.39
N GLY A 12 13.90 -38.24 23.69
CA GLY A 12 14.87 -37.25 24.22
C GLY A 12 14.43 -35.77 24.17
N GLY A 13 13.50 -35.39 23.29
CA GLY A 13 12.75 -34.13 23.33
C GLY A 13 13.56 -32.85 23.10
N ALA A 14 13.62 -32.39 21.84
CA ALA A 14 14.32 -31.17 21.41
C ALA A 14 13.36 -30.10 20.84
N LEU A 15 13.69 -28.83 21.04
CA LEU A 15 12.92 -27.68 20.53
C LEU A 15 13.27 -27.41 19.06
N TYR A 16 12.28 -27.24 18.19
CA TYR A 16 12.50 -26.94 16.77
C TYR A 16 11.46 -25.98 16.17
N ASP A 17 11.87 -25.31 15.10
CA ASP A 17 10.97 -24.50 14.26
C ASP A 17 10.23 -25.41 13.29
N ARG A 18 8.90 -25.47 13.39
CA ARG A 18 8.07 -26.34 12.56
C ARG A 18 8.11 -25.97 11.08
N SER A 19 8.41 -24.71 10.75
CA SER A 19 8.55 -24.26 9.37
C SER A 19 9.74 -24.88 8.64
N ALA A 20 10.69 -25.48 9.38
CA ALA A 20 11.78 -26.27 8.81
C ALA A 20 11.32 -27.62 8.21
N VAL A 21 10.05 -28.00 8.45
CA VAL A 21 9.46 -29.27 8.00
C VAL A 21 8.19 -29.03 7.21
N ASP A 22 7.37 -28.08 7.67
CA ASP A 22 6.18 -27.61 6.99
C ASP A 22 6.22 -26.08 6.93
N PRO A 23 6.68 -25.48 5.81
CA PRO A 23 6.82 -24.03 5.69
C PRO A 23 5.54 -23.22 5.97
N GLY A 24 4.36 -23.85 5.92
CA GLY A 24 3.08 -23.23 6.25
C GLY A 24 2.80 -23.12 7.75
N ASP A 25 3.47 -23.93 8.58
CA ASP A 25 3.26 -23.96 10.04
C ASP A 25 4.37 -23.18 10.77
N ARG A 26 4.05 -21.94 11.13
CA ARG A 26 4.95 -20.99 11.83
C ARG A 26 4.85 -21.10 13.34
N THR A 27 4.93 -22.32 13.87
CA THR A 27 4.88 -22.58 15.31
C THR A 27 6.13 -23.26 15.84
N LEU A 28 6.40 -23.02 17.12
CA LEU A 28 7.44 -23.67 17.89
C LEU A 28 6.94 -25.02 18.38
N ARG A 29 7.73 -26.05 18.17
CA ARG A 29 7.39 -27.44 18.51
C ARG A 29 8.52 -28.10 19.26
N TRP A 30 8.21 -29.24 19.85
CA TRP A 30 9.23 -30.13 20.41
C TRP A 30 9.05 -31.54 19.86
N THR A 31 10.15 -32.29 19.76
CA THR A 31 10.10 -33.71 19.40
C THR A 31 9.44 -34.48 20.55
N LEU A 32 8.44 -35.31 20.22
CA LEU A 32 7.59 -35.95 21.22
C LEU A 32 7.87 -37.45 21.28
N ARG A 33 7.61 -38.20 20.19
CA ARG A 33 7.87 -39.63 20.08
C ARG A 33 8.53 -39.94 18.74
N GLU A 34 9.25 -41.06 18.74
CA GLU A 34 9.84 -41.61 17.53
C GLU A 34 8.76 -41.90 16.47
N ASN A 35 9.00 -41.45 15.23
CA ASN A 35 8.11 -41.49 14.08
C ASN A 35 7.01 -40.40 14.02
N ASP A 36 7.02 -39.39 14.90
CA ASP A 36 6.09 -38.23 14.81
C ASP A 36 6.52 -37.20 13.74
N GLY A 37 7.45 -37.59 12.84
CA GLY A 37 7.90 -36.82 11.67
C GLY A 37 9.16 -35.97 11.90
N VAL A 38 9.56 -35.76 13.15
CA VAL A 38 10.85 -35.13 13.52
C VAL A 38 11.35 -35.80 14.80
N ASP A 39 12.41 -36.58 14.67
CA ASP A 39 12.96 -37.34 15.80
C ASP A 39 14.28 -36.74 16.28
N TYR A 40 14.57 -36.82 17.58
CA TYR A 40 15.87 -36.46 18.14
C TYR A 40 16.43 -37.59 18.99
N ARG A 41 17.74 -37.79 19.02
CA ARG A 41 18.41 -38.48 20.12
C ARG A 41 19.72 -37.78 20.43
N GLU A 42 20.02 -37.59 21.70
CA GLU A 42 21.25 -36.89 22.13
C GLU A 42 22.53 -37.58 21.61
N ALA A 43 22.50 -38.90 21.44
CA ALA A 43 23.61 -39.69 20.92
C ALA A 43 23.73 -39.67 19.38
N ASP A 44 22.79 -39.03 18.66
CA ASP A 44 22.81 -39.03 17.20
C ASP A 44 24.01 -38.24 16.67
N THR A 45 24.65 -38.79 15.63
CA THR A 45 25.64 -38.03 14.88
C THR A 45 24.97 -36.82 14.23
N LEU A 46 25.64 -35.66 14.24
CA LEU A 46 25.16 -34.44 13.57
C LEU A 46 24.71 -34.74 12.14
N SER A 47 23.46 -34.39 11.86
CA SER A 47 22.78 -34.60 10.59
C SER A 47 22.03 -33.33 10.15
N TYR A 48 21.47 -33.34 8.94
CA TYR A 48 20.56 -32.27 8.51
C TYR A 48 19.38 -32.10 9.48
N ASN A 49 18.87 -33.21 10.05
CA ASN A 49 17.77 -33.14 11.00
C ASN A 49 18.15 -32.37 12.28
N THR A 50 19.40 -32.49 12.73
CA THR A 50 19.94 -31.72 13.86
C THR A 50 19.90 -30.20 13.59
N CYS A 51 20.06 -29.76 12.34
CA CYS A 51 20.06 -28.33 11.98
C CYS A 51 18.74 -27.63 12.36
N LYS A 52 17.63 -28.37 12.34
CA LYS A 52 16.29 -27.87 12.69
C LYS A 52 16.14 -27.56 14.18
N MET A 53 17.00 -28.13 15.02
CA MET A 53 16.94 -28.08 16.49
C MET A 53 18.02 -27.17 17.10
N VAL A 54 18.90 -26.61 16.27
CA VAL A 54 19.95 -25.71 16.72
C VAL A 54 19.43 -24.28 16.70
N TRP A 55 19.64 -23.59 17.82
CA TRP A 55 19.22 -22.20 18.02
C TRP A 55 20.43 -21.35 18.35
N GLU A 56 20.63 -20.31 17.56
CA GLU A 56 21.59 -19.24 17.84
C GLU A 56 20.99 -18.28 18.87
N VAL A 57 21.72 -18.09 19.97
CA VAL A 57 21.33 -17.17 21.05
C VAL A 57 21.92 -15.80 20.75
N VAL A 58 21.05 -14.83 20.42
CA VAL A 58 21.43 -13.47 20.02
C VAL A 58 21.09 -12.51 21.16
N ALA A 59 22.06 -11.75 21.66
CA ALA A 59 21.81 -10.76 22.71
C ALA A 59 20.87 -9.65 22.23
N ALA A 60 19.85 -9.31 23.03
CA ALA A 60 19.00 -8.15 22.79
C ALA A 60 19.66 -6.85 23.25
N LYS A 61 19.08 -5.69 22.90
CA LYS A 61 19.58 -4.38 23.36
C LYS A 61 19.51 -4.24 24.88
N GLU A 62 18.49 -4.82 25.48
CA GLU A 62 18.34 -4.85 26.93
C GLU A 62 19.19 -5.96 27.54
N LYS A 63 19.98 -5.59 28.56
CA LYS A 63 20.96 -6.48 29.17
C LYS A 63 20.25 -7.66 29.86
N GLY A 64 20.66 -8.88 29.52
CA GLY A 64 20.12 -10.11 30.11
C GLY A 64 18.97 -10.74 29.31
N LEU A 65 18.52 -10.07 28.25
CA LEU A 65 17.51 -10.56 27.33
C LEU A 65 18.12 -11.07 26.02
N PHE A 66 17.51 -12.09 25.44
CA PHE A 66 18.00 -12.78 24.25
C PHE A 66 16.87 -13.05 23.24
N TYR A 67 17.26 -13.11 21.98
CA TYR A 67 16.48 -13.72 20.90
C TYR A 67 17.06 -15.11 20.60
N PHE A 68 16.20 -16.04 20.20
CA PHE A 68 16.61 -17.36 19.74
C PHE A 68 16.30 -17.46 18.25
N ARG A 69 17.35 -17.57 17.42
CA ARG A 69 17.24 -17.72 15.96
C ARG A 69 17.50 -19.16 15.54
N ASN A 70 16.57 -19.80 14.87
CA ASN A 70 16.75 -21.16 14.35
C ASN A 70 17.85 -21.18 13.28
N PHE A 71 18.72 -22.19 13.34
CA PHE A 71 19.88 -22.28 12.46
C PHE A 71 19.53 -22.64 11.00
N GLU A 72 18.51 -23.48 10.79
CA GLU A 72 18.05 -23.87 9.45
C GLU A 72 17.26 -22.75 8.78
N THR A 73 16.24 -22.24 9.47
CA THR A 73 15.24 -21.32 8.88
C THR A 73 15.62 -19.86 9.01
N GLY A 74 16.42 -19.50 10.02
CA GLY A 74 16.72 -18.11 10.37
C GLY A 74 15.59 -17.38 11.10
N ASN A 75 14.47 -18.06 11.41
CA ASN A 75 13.36 -17.47 12.16
C ASN A 75 13.67 -17.37 13.65
N TYR A 76 13.00 -16.44 14.32
CA TYR A 76 13.09 -16.18 15.75
C TYR A 76 11.92 -16.78 16.51
N ILE A 77 12.14 -17.22 17.75
CA ILE A 77 11.05 -17.57 18.66
C ILE A 77 10.23 -16.29 18.98
N GLY A 78 8.92 -16.35 18.74
CA GLY A 78 7.97 -15.25 18.87
C GLY A 78 7.16 -15.31 20.18
N THR A 79 5.85 -15.10 20.11
CA THR A 79 4.92 -15.20 21.27
C THR A 79 3.71 -16.08 20.92
N ALA A 80 2.80 -16.29 21.88
CA ALA A 80 1.49 -16.91 21.63
C ALA A 80 0.38 -15.89 21.88
N SER A 81 -0.78 -16.07 21.23
CA SER A 81 -1.93 -15.17 21.41
C SER A 81 -2.62 -15.32 22.77
N GLN A 82 -2.55 -16.52 23.36
CA GLN A 82 -3.12 -16.86 24.66
C GLN A 82 -2.42 -18.11 25.24
N LEU A 83 -2.73 -18.45 26.49
CA LEU A 83 -2.28 -19.71 27.10
C LEU A 83 -2.73 -20.93 26.29
N TYR A 84 -1.96 -22.01 26.36
CA TYR A 84 -2.20 -23.28 25.65
C TYR A 84 -2.21 -23.20 24.11
N GLN A 85 -1.92 -22.04 23.53
CA GLN A 85 -1.64 -21.94 22.10
C GLN A 85 -0.16 -22.09 21.85
N SER A 86 0.20 -22.69 20.72
CA SER A 86 1.61 -22.85 20.36
C SER A 86 2.28 -21.48 20.21
N ILE A 87 3.48 -21.35 20.76
CA ILE A 87 4.32 -20.17 20.56
C ILE A 87 4.65 -20.07 19.07
N SER A 88 4.51 -18.89 18.47
CA SER A 88 4.84 -18.66 17.07
C SER A 88 6.35 -18.58 16.85
N VAL A 89 6.77 -18.77 15.60
CA VAL A 89 8.09 -18.35 15.10
C VAL A 89 7.91 -17.25 14.04
N THR A 90 8.85 -16.32 13.98
CA THR A 90 8.73 -15.12 13.13
C THR A 90 10.04 -14.81 12.42
N GLU A 91 9.98 -14.31 11.19
CA GLU A 91 11.17 -13.91 10.42
C GLU A 91 11.98 -12.80 11.11
N ASN A 92 11.28 -11.89 11.83
CA ASN A 92 11.89 -10.82 12.60
C ASN A 92 11.85 -11.12 14.10
N PRO A 93 12.81 -10.62 14.89
CA PRO A 93 12.80 -10.79 16.34
C PRO A 93 11.68 -9.94 16.97
N VAL A 94 10.60 -10.58 17.44
CA VAL A 94 9.43 -9.88 18.02
C VAL A 94 9.28 -10.07 19.53
N ASN A 95 9.99 -11.03 20.12
CA ASN A 95 9.90 -11.33 21.55
C ASN A 95 11.30 -11.63 22.12
N THR A 96 11.55 -11.17 23.33
CA THR A 96 12.80 -11.40 24.05
C THR A 96 12.61 -12.35 25.21
N TYR A 97 13.64 -13.13 25.52
CA TYR A 97 13.61 -14.16 26.54
C TYR A 97 14.76 -14.01 27.53
N ASN A 98 14.49 -14.29 28.80
CA ASN A 98 15.49 -14.54 29.82
C ASN A 98 15.93 -16.01 29.78
N ILE A 99 17.19 -16.24 30.16
CA ILE A 99 17.76 -17.57 30.39
C ILE A 99 18.12 -17.67 31.86
N GLN A 100 17.50 -18.61 32.59
CA GLN A 100 17.75 -18.79 34.02
C GLN A 100 17.77 -20.26 34.38
N ALA A 101 18.56 -20.65 35.38
CA ALA A 101 18.46 -21.98 35.98
C ALA A 101 17.03 -22.18 36.53
N ASN A 102 16.42 -23.33 36.22
CA ASN A 102 15.10 -23.64 36.74
C ASN A 102 15.18 -23.81 38.27
N PRO A 103 14.39 -23.06 39.05
CA PRO A 103 14.50 -23.07 40.51
C PRO A 103 13.97 -24.36 41.17
N LYS A 104 13.13 -25.14 40.47
CA LYS A 104 12.55 -26.40 40.97
C LYS A 104 13.32 -27.63 40.50
N ILE A 105 14.01 -27.54 39.36
CA ILE A 105 14.70 -28.66 38.72
C ILE A 105 16.19 -28.29 38.52
N PRO A 106 17.06 -28.52 39.53
CA PRO A 106 18.49 -28.24 39.43
C PRO A 106 19.14 -28.93 38.23
N GLY A 107 20.03 -28.21 37.53
CA GLY A 107 20.70 -28.70 36.31
C GLY A 107 20.01 -28.32 35.00
N PHE A 108 18.75 -27.87 35.05
CA PHE A 108 17.99 -27.43 33.87
C PHE A 108 17.86 -25.91 33.80
N PHE A 109 17.66 -25.40 32.59
CA PHE A 109 17.33 -24.00 32.31
C PHE A 109 15.85 -23.83 31.99
N SER A 110 15.33 -22.65 32.31
CA SER A 110 14.04 -22.15 31.84
C SER A 110 14.26 -20.95 30.94
N PHE A 111 13.52 -20.91 29.83
CA PHE A 111 13.46 -19.76 28.94
C PHE A 111 12.11 -19.08 29.09
N TYR A 112 12.08 -17.84 29.55
CA TYR A 112 10.84 -17.15 29.85
C TYR A 112 10.82 -15.71 29.38
N SER A 113 9.61 -15.19 29.13
CA SER A 113 9.41 -13.82 28.68
C SER A 113 8.26 -13.19 29.45
N PRO A 114 8.34 -11.89 29.81
CA PRO A 114 7.21 -11.14 30.35
C PRO A 114 6.08 -10.96 29.33
N ASP A 115 6.37 -11.08 28.04
CA ASP A 115 5.43 -10.86 26.93
C ASP A 115 4.71 -12.15 26.50
N LEU A 116 5.05 -13.29 27.11
CA LEU A 116 4.27 -14.52 26.95
C LEU A 116 2.97 -14.43 27.78
N PRO A 117 1.84 -14.95 27.26
CA PRO A 117 0.60 -15.06 28.03
C PRO A 117 0.83 -15.73 29.38
N LYS A 118 0.44 -15.04 30.47
CA LYS A 118 0.75 -15.46 31.83
C LYS A 118 -0.21 -16.54 32.33
N SER A 119 0.34 -17.59 32.92
CA SER A 119 -0.37 -18.54 33.78
C SER A 119 -0.56 -17.96 35.20
N SER A 120 -0.78 -18.79 36.20
CA SER A 120 -0.80 -18.37 37.62
C SER A 120 0.58 -17.98 38.17
N ALA A 121 1.67 -18.16 37.40
CA ALA A 121 3.03 -17.77 37.78
C ALA A 121 3.36 -16.33 37.33
N GLU A 122 4.40 -15.73 37.94
CA GLU A 122 4.83 -14.35 37.65
C GLU A 122 5.21 -14.12 36.17
N TYR A 123 5.84 -15.14 35.57
CA TYR A 123 6.23 -15.20 34.16
C TYR A 123 5.78 -16.52 33.54
N SER A 124 5.71 -16.55 32.21
CA SER A 124 5.54 -17.79 31.47
C SER A 124 6.75 -18.10 30.61
N GLY A 125 7.07 -19.38 30.52
CA GLY A 125 8.19 -19.93 29.79
C GLY A 125 7.77 -20.83 28.64
N ILE A 126 8.77 -21.26 27.89
CA ILE A 126 8.67 -22.22 26.79
C ILE A 126 8.36 -23.59 27.40
N HIS A 127 7.09 -24.02 27.33
CA HIS A 127 6.59 -25.22 28.00
C HIS A 127 6.19 -26.33 27.01
N THR A 128 6.62 -27.55 27.28
CA THR A 128 6.21 -28.76 26.54
C THR A 128 4.81 -29.21 26.94
N GLU A 129 3.85 -29.16 26.01
CA GLU A 129 2.50 -29.65 26.27
C GLU A 129 2.50 -31.19 26.44
N ARG A 130 1.67 -31.70 27.35
CA ARG A 130 1.62 -33.13 27.63
C ARG A 130 0.92 -33.87 26.49
N ALA A 131 1.57 -34.89 25.93
CA ALA A 131 1.05 -35.77 24.88
C ALA A 131 0.79 -35.10 23.50
N LEU A 132 1.26 -33.86 23.30
CA LEU A 132 1.21 -33.13 22.02
C LEU A 132 2.59 -32.56 21.70
N THR A 133 2.87 -32.31 20.41
CA THR A 133 4.12 -31.70 19.94
C THR A 133 4.16 -30.17 20.14
N ASN A 134 3.06 -29.58 20.63
CA ASN A 134 2.94 -28.16 20.89
C ASN A 134 3.92 -27.68 21.97
N VAL A 135 4.42 -26.46 21.80
CA VAL A 135 5.15 -25.73 22.83
C VAL A 135 4.38 -24.46 23.15
N VAL A 136 3.90 -24.34 24.37
CA VAL A 136 2.92 -23.33 24.80
C VAL A 136 3.49 -22.44 25.90
N PRO A 137 2.90 -21.26 26.17
CA PRO A 137 3.22 -20.50 27.37
C PRO A 137 2.65 -21.19 28.62
N TRP A 138 3.50 -21.43 29.62
CA TRP A 138 3.09 -21.93 30.94
C TRP A 138 4.05 -21.48 32.05
N ASP A 139 3.77 -21.79 33.33
CA ASP A 139 4.67 -21.49 34.45
C ASP A 139 6.13 -21.86 34.13
N TRP A 140 7.00 -20.85 34.09
CA TRP A 140 8.40 -20.98 33.72
C TRP A 140 9.21 -21.87 34.68
N THR A 141 8.71 -22.06 35.91
CA THR A 141 9.36 -22.92 36.92
C THR A 141 8.92 -24.38 36.84
N SER A 142 7.86 -24.69 36.07
CA SER A 142 7.32 -26.05 35.99
C SER A 142 8.23 -27.02 35.25
N ASP A 143 8.07 -28.32 35.53
CA ASP A 143 8.94 -29.36 34.98
C ASP A 143 8.91 -29.43 33.44
N GLY A 144 7.76 -29.15 32.83
CA GLY A 144 7.62 -29.10 31.37
C GLY A 144 8.26 -27.88 30.71
N SER A 145 8.68 -26.88 31.50
CA SER A 145 9.40 -25.68 31.05
C SER A 145 10.92 -25.80 31.22
N SER A 146 11.41 -26.98 31.61
CA SER A 146 12.81 -27.25 31.94
C SER A 146 13.57 -27.88 30.75
N TRP A 147 14.67 -27.24 30.36
CA TRP A 147 15.47 -27.59 29.20
C TRP A 147 16.95 -27.77 29.56
N HIS A 148 17.57 -28.82 29.03
CA HIS A 148 19.02 -28.88 28.95
C HIS A 148 19.51 -28.12 27.73
N VAL A 149 20.67 -27.47 27.87
CA VAL A 149 21.36 -26.78 26.79
C VAL A 149 22.71 -27.43 26.56
N ARG A 150 23.01 -27.73 25.30
CA ARG A 150 24.32 -28.19 24.86
C ARG A 150 24.92 -27.12 23.96
N THR A 151 26.09 -26.61 24.32
CA THR A 151 26.84 -25.70 23.44
C THR A 151 27.32 -26.48 22.22
N ILE A 152 27.11 -25.92 21.03
CA ILE A 152 27.62 -26.46 19.77
C ILE A 152 28.95 -25.76 19.46
N SER A 153 30.00 -26.51 19.17
CA SER A 153 31.32 -25.95 18.83
C SER A 153 31.35 -25.37 17.41
N ASP A 154 32.32 -24.49 17.12
CA ASP A 154 32.51 -23.92 15.77
C ASP A 154 32.73 -24.99 14.70
N SER A 155 33.41 -26.09 15.07
CA SER A 155 33.63 -27.24 14.17
C SER A 155 32.33 -27.97 13.82
N GLU A 156 31.42 -28.09 14.79
CA GLU A 156 30.11 -28.70 14.62
C GLU A 156 29.17 -27.80 13.83
N ILE A 157 29.20 -26.47 14.09
CA ILE A 157 28.50 -25.49 13.27
C ILE A 157 28.96 -25.58 11.81
N THR A 158 30.27 -25.68 11.56
CA THR A 158 30.82 -25.84 10.20
C THR A 158 30.29 -27.11 9.53
N LYS A 159 30.27 -28.23 10.24
CA LYS A 159 29.70 -29.50 9.75
C LYS A 159 28.21 -29.39 9.47
N LEU A 160 27.43 -28.74 10.34
CA LEU A 160 26.00 -28.51 10.13
C LEU A 160 25.75 -27.64 8.89
N ARG A 161 26.56 -26.59 8.65
CA ARG A 161 26.47 -25.80 7.42
C ARG A 161 26.64 -26.67 6.17
N GLN A 162 27.64 -27.56 6.15
CA GLN A 162 27.87 -28.48 5.04
C GLN A 162 26.68 -29.43 4.82
N LEU A 163 26.09 -29.94 5.90
CA LEU A 163 24.92 -30.84 5.84
C LEU A 163 23.67 -30.15 5.28
N MET A 164 23.56 -28.82 5.40
CA MET A 164 22.44 -28.03 4.88
C MET A 164 22.58 -27.66 3.39
N GLU A 165 23.78 -27.74 2.83
CA GLU A 165 24.04 -27.29 1.47
C GLU A 165 23.22 -28.06 0.42
N GLN A 166 23.21 -29.39 0.50
CA GLN A 166 22.52 -30.21 -0.49
C GLN A 166 20.99 -30.06 -0.43
N PRO A 167 20.32 -30.13 0.73
CA PRO A 167 18.89 -29.83 0.84
C PRO A 167 18.52 -28.44 0.31
N ARG A 168 19.36 -27.42 0.57
CA ARG A 168 19.13 -26.06 0.06
C ARG A 168 19.26 -25.97 -1.46
N ARG A 169 20.25 -26.63 -2.06
CA ARG A 169 20.37 -26.74 -3.52
C ARG A 169 19.15 -27.45 -4.12
N ASN A 170 18.70 -28.55 -3.52
CA ASN A 170 17.51 -29.29 -3.97
C ASN A 170 16.26 -28.40 -3.95
N ALA A 171 16.03 -27.67 -2.85
CA ALA A 171 14.90 -26.76 -2.73
C ALA A 171 14.97 -25.58 -3.72
N LYS A 172 16.17 -25.04 -3.98
CA LYS A 172 16.37 -23.98 -4.98
C LYS A 172 16.05 -24.48 -6.39
N LEU A 173 16.59 -25.63 -6.78
CA LEU A 173 16.35 -26.21 -8.10
C LEU A 173 14.88 -26.60 -8.30
N GLN A 174 14.23 -27.20 -7.29
CA GLN A 174 12.81 -27.53 -7.33
C GLN A 174 11.95 -26.29 -7.62
N ARG A 175 12.16 -25.18 -6.90
CA ARG A 175 11.41 -23.94 -7.15
C ARG A 175 11.59 -23.43 -8.57
N LEU A 176 12.82 -23.49 -9.09
CA LEU A 176 13.11 -23.05 -10.46
C LEU A 176 12.46 -23.97 -11.49
N VAL A 177 12.49 -25.29 -11.28
CA VAL A 177 11.77 -26.28 -12.10
C VAL A 177 10.29 -25.96 -12.13
N ASP A 178 9.67 -25.67 -10.98
CA ASP A 178 8.24 -25.35 -10.90
C ASP A 178 7.91 -24.06 -11.65
N GLN A 179 8.71 -23.00 -11.48
CA GLN A 179 8.53 -21.73 -12.20
C GLN A 179 8.65 -21.90 -13.71
N ALA A 180 9.74 -22.53 -14.15
CA ALA A 180 10.04 -22.71 -15.56
C ALA A 180 9.04 -23.66 -16.25
N GLN A 181 8.60 -24.72 -15.56
CA GLN A 181 7.54 -25.59 -16.07
C GLN A 181 6.21 -24.84 -16.17
N ASN A 182 5.80 -24.10 -15.14
CA ASN A 182 4.55 -23.34 -15.17
C ASN A 182 4.53 -22.33 -16.33
N ALA A 183 5.65 -21.66 -16.59
CA ALA A 183 5.77 -20.73 -17.71
C ALA A 183 5.67 -21.45 -19.07
N LEU A 184 6.31 -22.63 -19.19
CA LEU A 184 6.22 -23.45 -20.38
C LEU A 184 4.78 -23.93 -20.63
N ASP A 185 4.13 -24.49 -19.61
CA ASP A 185 2.75 -25.00 -19.67
C ASP A 185 1.74 -23.90 -19.99
N ALA A 186 1.93 -22.70 -19.42
CA ALA A 186 1.10 -21.53 -19.69
C ALA A 186 1.14 -21.09 -21.17
N GLY A 187 2.13 -21.51 -21.95
CA GLY A 187 2.25 -21.27 -23.39
C GLY A 187 1.46 -22.23 -24.28
N TYR A 188 1.01 -23.37 -23.77
CA TYR A 188 0.28 -24.37 -24.55
C TYR A 188 -1.24 -24.16 -24.47
N ARG A 189 -1.91 -24.26 -25.61
CA ARG A 189 -3.35 -24.39 -25.75
C ARG A 189 -3.64 -25.62 -26.59
N TYR A 190 -4.75 -26.27 -26.28
CA TYR A 190 -5.19 -27.49 -26.93
C TYR A 190 -6.62 -27.32 -27.41
N MET A 191 -6.94 -28.03 -28.48
CA MET A 191 -8.24 -28.00 -29.12
C MET A 191 -8.77 -29.42 -29.31
N ALA A 192 -10.09 -29.52 -29.40
CA ALA A 192 -10.72 -30.72 -29.94
C ALA A 192 -10.70 -30.65 -31.46
N VAL A 193 -10.55 -31.80 -32.10
CA VAL A 193 -10.59 -31.91 -33.56
C VAL A 193 -11.52 -33.01 -34.04
N ASP A 194 -12.08 -32.82 -35.23
CA ASP A 194 -12.81 -33.86 -35.94
C ASP A 194 -11.85 -34.95 -36.51
N ALA A 195 -12.41 -35.94 -37.20
CA ALA A 195 -11.64 -37.00 -37.84
C ALA A 195 -10.66 -36.47 -38.91
N SER A 196 -10.95 -35.31 -39.52
CA SER A 196 -10.12 -34.64 -40.52
C SER A 196 -9.07 -33.71 -39.91
N GLY A 197 -9.07 -33.52 -38.58
CA GLY A 197 -8.17 -32.61 -37.87
C GLY A 197 -8.66 -31.16 -37.79
N ASN A 198 -9.90 -30.86 -38.20
CA ASN A 198 -10.46 -29.52 -38.09
C ASN A 198 -10.91 -29.24 -36.65
N LYS A 199 -10.70 -28.01 -36.17
CA LYS A 199 -11.09 -27.58 -34.83
C LYS A 199 -12.60 -27.65 -34.61
N LEU A 200 -13.00 -28.18 -33.45
CA LEU A 200 -14.37 -28.21 -32.96
C LEU A 200 -14.57 -27.08 -31.93
N GLU A 201 -15.17 -25.96 -32.35
CA GLU A 201 -15.32 -24.76 -31.52
C GLU A 201 -16.17 -24.99 -30.25
N ASN A 202 -17.18 -25.85 -30.33
CA ASN A 202 -18.11 -26.14 -29.24
C ASN A 202 -17.43 -26.86 -28.05
N ALA A 203 -16.38 -27.64 -28.30
CA ALA A 203 -15.63 -28.38 -27.29
C ALA A 203 -14.86 -27.46 -26.33
N THR A 204 -14.44 -26.29 -26.81
CA THR A 204 -13.76 -25.24 -26.04
C THR A 204 -14.67 -24.02 -25.84
N SER A 205 -15.95 -24.29 -25.52
CA SER A 205 -16.97 -23.27 -25.28
C SER A 205 -17.86 -23.65 -24.08
N GLY A 206 -18.69 -22.70 -23.66
CA GLY A 206 -19.73 -22.94 -22.65
C GLY A 206 -21.07 -23.45 -23.20
N THR A 207 -21.12 -23.89 -24.46
CA THR A 207 -22.35 -24.41 -25.09
C THR A 207 -22.52 -25.89 -24.79
N VAL A 208 -23.76 -26.32 -24.48
CA VAL A 208 -24.10 -27.71 -24.11
C VAL A 208 -25.40 -28.14 -24.81
N GLU A 209 -25.46 -27.97 -26.14
CA GLU A 209 -26.70 -28.10 -26.91
C GLU A 209 -26.85 -29.43 -27.67
N ALA A 210 -25.78 -30.23 -27.74
CA ALA A 210 -25.77 -31.48 -28.49
C ALA A 210 -24.81 -32.52 -27.89
N VAL A 211 -25.24 -33.79 -27.94
CA VAL A 211 -24.40 -34.93 -27.58
C VAL A 211 -23.39 -35.14 -28.70
N ASP A 212 -22.11 -34.89 -28.42
CA ASP A 212 -21.04 -34.99 -29.40
C ASP A 212 -19.75 -35.61 -28.83
N GLY A 213 -18.70 -35.66 -29.66
CA GLY A 213 -17.43 -36.28 -29.31
C GLY A 213 -17.44 -37.81 -29.46
N LEU A 214 -16.50 -38.46 -28.79
CA LEU A 214 -16.21 -39.89 -28.91
C LEU A 214 -17.03 -40.76 -27.95
N VAL A 215 -17.66 -40.17 -26.94
CA VAL A 215 -18.46 -40.85 -25.92
C VAL A 215 -19.86 -40.23 -25.91
N GLN A 216 -20.82 -40.95 -26.49
CA GLN A 216 -22.17 -40.41 -26.75
C GLN A 216 -23.29 -41.18 -26.02
N THR A 217 -22.98 -42.33 -25.43
CA THR A 217 -23.97 -43.21 -24.80
C THR A 217 -23.51 -43.66 -23.42
N ALA A 218 -24.46 -43.86 -22.51
CA ALA A 218 -24.19 -44.15 -21.10
C ALA A 218 -23.48 -45.50 -20.88
N ASP A 219 -23.68 -46.49 -21.76
CA ASP A 219 -23.00 -47.80 -21.71
C ASP A 219 -21.48 -47.71 -21.89
N LYS A 220 -20.99 -46.57 -22.39
CA LYS A 220 -19.55 -46.28 -22.51
C LYS A 220 -18.96 -45.70 -21.24
N LEU A 221 -19.77 -45.38 -20.23
CA LEU A 221 -19.32 -44.84 -18.95
C LEU A 221 -19.47 -45.87 -17.83
N ALA A 222 -18.55 -45.85 -16.87
CA ALA A 222 -18.72 -46.58 -15.61
C ALA A 222 -18.10 -45.81 -14.44
N CYS A 223 -18.77 -45.86 -13.29
CA CYS A 223 -18.24 -45.34 -12.04
C CYS A 223 -18.75 -46.20 -10.87
N PRO A 224 -17.93 -47.12 -10.31
CA PRO A 224 -18.37 -48.00 -9.23
C PRO A 224 -18.58 -47.28 -7.90
N MET A 225 -18.27 -45.98 -7.85
CA MET A 225 -18.48 -45.12 -6.68
C MET A 225 -19.67 -44.19 -6.86
N ALA A 226 -20.64 -44.48 -7.75
CA ALA A 226 -21.88 -43.72 -7.83
C ALA A 226 -22.54 -43.60 -6.45
N ASP A 227 -23.01 -42.41 -6.09
CA ASP A 227 -23.67 -42.20 -4.81
C ASP A 227 -25.01 -42.98 -4.76
N PRO A 228 -25.30 -43.72 -3.68
CA PRO A 228 -26.54 -44.51 -3.59
C PRO A 228 -27.81 -43.65 -3.55
N GLN A 229 -27.72 -42.36 -3.20
CA GLN A 229 -28.85 -41.42 -3.12
C GLN A 229 -28.81 -40.35 -4.21
N GLU A 230 -27.65 -39.73 -4.43
CA GLU A 230 -27.41 -38.64 -5.39
C GLU A 230 -26.67 -39.11 -6.67
N GLY A 231 -26.56 -40.41 -6.89
CA GLY A 231 -25.97 -41.03 -8.08
C GLY A 231 -26.92 -42.03 -8.76
N THR A 232 -28.19 -42.06 -8.35
CA THR A 232 -29.24 -42.93 -8.88
C THR A 232 -30.51 -42.13 -9.22
N GLY A 233 -31.27 -42.59 -10.21
CA GLY A 233 -32.48 -41.91 -10.70
C GLY A 233 -32.23 -40.99 -11.89
N ALA A 234 -33.29 -40.62 -12.61
CA ALA A 234 -33.20 -39.96 -13.92
C ALA A 234 -32.46 -38.62 -13.92
N ASP A 235 -32.40 -37.92 -12.79
CA ASP A 235 -31.70 -36.63 -12.66
C ASP A 235 -30.25 -36.75 -12.15
N HIS A 236 -29.83 -37.96 -11.75
CA HIS A 236 -28.58 -38.19 -11.03
C HIS A 236 -27.75 -39.40 -11.49
N GLU A 237 -28.31 -40.26 -12.33
CA GLU A 237 -27.62 -41.43 -12.86
C GLU A 237 -26.45 -41.05 -13.77
N LEU A 238 -25.55 -42.00 -14.03
CA LEU A 238 -24.35 -41.73 -14.83
C LEU A 238 -24.65 -41.20 -16.24
N ALA A 239 -25.81 -41.56 -16.82
CA ALA A 239 -26.25 -41.12 -18.14
C ALA A 239 -26.45 -39.61 -18.24
N VAL A 240 -26.75 -38.92 -17.13
CA VAL A 240 -26.99 -37.47 -17.13
C VAL A 240 -25.75 -36.66 -17.49
N LEU A 241 -24.55 -37.23 -17.33
CA LEU A 241 -23.32 -36.60 -17.83
C LEU A 241 -23.29 -36.43 -19.35
N LEU A 242 -24.23 -37.04 -20.08
CA LEU A 242 -24.31 -37.01 -21.53
C LEU A 242 -25.63 -36.46 -22.06
N ASP A 243 -26.51 -35.90 -21.23
CA ASP A 243 -27.90 -35.59 -21.59
C ASP A 243 -28.15 -34.18 -22.16
N ASN A 244 -27.11 -33.32 -22.19
CA ASN A 244 -27.20 -31.88 -22.54
C ASN A 244 -28.07 -31.03 -21.60
N ASN A 245 -28.32 -31.49 -20.39
CA ASN A 245 -29.14 -30.80 -19.42
C ASN A 245 -28.30 -30.38 -18.22
N THR A 246 -27.94 -29.10 -18.15
CA THR A 246 -27.10 -28.60 -17.05
C THR A 246 -27.82 -28.55 -15.69
N ALA A 247 -29.11 -28.89 -15.63
CA ALA A 247 -29.86 -28.99 -14.38
C ALA A 247 -29.71 -30.36 -13.70
N THR A 248 -29.39 -31.42 -14.45
CA THR A 248 -29.08 -32.74 -13.91
C THR A 248 -27.60 -32.81 -13.51
N TYR A 249 -27.24 -33.75 -12.65
CA TYR A 249 -25.85 -33.92 -12.23
C TYR A 249 -25.57 -35.32 -11.70
N PHE A 250 -24.41 -35.87 -12.05
CA PHE A 250 -23.89 -37.09 -11.45
C PHE A 250 -23.05 -36.78 -10.21
N HIS A 251 -23.19 -37.61 -9.17
CA HIS A 251 -22.42 -37.51 -7.93
C HIS A 251 -21.84 -38.87 -7.55
N THR A 252 -20.56 -38.92 -7.18
CA THR A 252 -19.97 -40.11 -6.55
C THR A 252 -20.13 -40.07 -5.04
N SER A 253 -20.22 -41.22 -4.35
CA SER A 253 -20.55 -41.33 -2.94
C SER A 253 -19.80 -40.35 -2.03
N TRP A 254 -20.50 -39.40 -1.41
CA TRP A 254 -19.92 -38.58 -0.35
C TRP A 254 -20.17 -39.15 1.05
N HIS A 255 -20.96 -40.23 1.14
CA HIS A 255 -21.28 -40.89 2.40
C HIS A 255 -20.04 -41.56 3.03
N GLY A 256 -19.99 -41.56 4.36
CA GLY A 256 -18.99 -42.27 5.16
C GLY A 256 -19.41 -43.71 5.49
N GLY A 257 -18.60 -44.43 6.26
CA GLY A 257 -18.95 -45.77 6.75
C GLY A 257 -18.76 -46.89 5.72
N ASN A 258 -19.68 -47.87 5.70
CA ASN A 258 -19.57 -49.06 4.83
C ASN A 258 -19.67 -48.73 3.33
N ASP A 259 -20.29 -47.60 2.98
CA ASP A 259 -20.48 -47.14 1.60
C ASP A 259 -19.33 -46.22 1.12
N ALA A 260 -18.32 -45.98 1.96
CA ALA A 260 -17.21 -45.10 1.65
C ALA A 260 -16.15 -45.80 0.79
N TRP A 261 -15.70 -45.12 -0.26
CA TRP A 261 -14.51 -45.51 -1.01
C TRP A 261 -13.31 -44.74 -0.48
N LEU A 262 -12.45 -45.40 0.29
CA LEU A 262 -11.41 -44.75 1.10
C LEU A 262 -10.14 -44.36 0.30
N LYS A 263 -10.32 -44.06 -0.99
CA LYS A 263 -9.28 -43.66 -1.97
C LYS A 263 -9.86 -42.65 -2.96
N ASN A 264 -9.04 -42.23 -3.93
CA ASN A 264 -9.51 -41.36 -5.02
C ASN A 264 -10.59 -42.06 -5.85
N HIS A 265 -11.65 -41.33 -6.20
CA HIS A 265 -12.67 -41.82 -7.12
C HIS A 265 -12.22 -41.68 -8.57
N TYR A 266 -12.85 -42.42 -9.48
CA TYR A 266 -12.59 -42.30 -10.91
C TYR A 266 -13.85 -42.39 -11.76
N LEU A 267 -13.79 -41.79 -12.94
CA LEU A 267 -14.72 -42.03 -14.04
C LEU A 267 -14.02 -42.89 -15.09
N GLN A 268 -14.63 -44.02 -15.44
CA GLN A 268 -14.19 -44.86 -16.55
C GLN A 268 -14.97 -44.49 -17.80
N PHE A 269 -14.29 -44.43 -18.95
CA PHE A 269 -14.92 -44.28 -20.25
C PHE A 269 -14.27 -45.18 -21.30
N SER A 270 -15.07 -45.62 -22.26
CA SER A 270 -14.68 -46.51 -23.36
C SER A 270 -14.86 -45.82 -24.70
N LEU A 271 -13.90 -46.02 -25.60
CA LEU A 271 -13.91 -45.49 -26.96
C LEU A 271 -14.11 -46.63 -27.97
N ASP A 272 -14.74 -46.32 -29.10
CA ASP A 272 -14.90 -47.30 -30.19
C ASP A 272 -13.55 -47.63 -30.83
N ASP A 273 -12.77 -46.58 -31.11
CA ASP A 273 -11.41 -46.66 -31.63
C ASP A 273 -10.39 -46.21 -30.58
N ALA A 274 -9.23 -46.85 -30.56
CA ALA A 274 -8.16 -46.47 -29.66
C ALA A 274 -7.63 -45.07 -30.03
N GLN A 275 -7.51 -44.19 -29.04
CA GLN A 275 -6.95 -42.84 -29.19
C GLN A 275 -5.72 -42.70 -28.31
N ASP A 276 -4.81 -41.79 -28.62
CA ASP A 276 -3.64 -41.47 -27.79
C ASP A 276 -3.63 -40.01 -27.33
N GLU A 277 -4.41 -39.13 -27.95
CA GLU A 277 -4.49 -37.72 -27.58
C GLU A 277 -5.95 -37.28 -27.43
N LEU A 278 -6.31 -36.79 -26.24
CA LEU A 278 -7.69 -36.50 -25.89
C LEU A 278 -7.84 -35.11 -25.25
N LEU A 279 -8.95 -34.46 -25.56
CA LEU A 279 -9.45 -33.29 -24.85
C LEU A 279 -10.78 -33.67 -24.18
N LEU A 280 -10.85 -33.51 -22.87
CA LEU A 280 -12.05 -33.77 -22.08
C LEU A 280 -12.68 -32.45 -21.67
N LYS A 281 -14.00 -32.34 -21.78
CA LYS A 281 -14.80 -31.20 -21.32
C LYS A 281 -15.63 -31.63 -20.11
N TRP A 282 -15.69 -30.76 -19.11
CA TRP A 282 -16.43 -30.97 -17.88
C TRP A 282 -17.26 -29.73 -17.54
N VAL A 283 -18.56 -29.92 -17.25
CA VAL A 283 -19.43 -28.86 -16.73
C VAL A 283 -19.67 -29.11 -15.24
N LYS A 284 -19.43 -28.07 -14.44
CA LYS A 284 -19.69 -28.10 -13.00
C LYS A 284 -21.18 -28.28 -12.71
N ARG A 285 -21.50 -28.96 -11.61
CA ARG A 285 -22.86 -29.00 -11.05
C ARG A 285 -23.35 -27.57 -10.81
N LEU A 286 -24.60 -27.29 -11.17
CA LEU A 286 -25.25 -26.03 -10.88
C LEU A 286 -26.03 -26.08 -9.55
N ASN A 287 -26.11 -24.94 -8.88
CA ASN A 287 -27.05 -24.67 -7.81
C ASN A 287 -27.68 -23.30 -8.07
N GLY A 288 -28.88 -23.31 -8.65
CA GLY A 288 -29.49 -22.12 -9.23
C GLY A 288 -28.60 -21.52 -10.33
N GLN A 289 -28.26 -20.23 -10.20
CA GLN A 289 -27.42 -19.51 -11.16
C GLN A 289 -25.92 -19.55 -10.80
N SER A 290 -25.50 -20.48 -9.94
CA SER A 290 -24.10 -20.63 -9.51
C SER A 290 -23.54 -22.00 -9.89
N ALA A 291 -22.29 -22.04 -10.33
CA ALA A 291 -21.55 -23.28 -10.58
C ALA A 291 -20.76 -23.70 -9.33
N LEU A 292 -21.04 -24.91 -8.82
CA LEU A 292 -20.39 -25.46 -7.63
C LEU A 292 -19.00 -25.98 -7.96
N SER A 293 -17.98 -25.42 -7.31
CA SER A 293 -16.58 -25.82 -7.54
C SER A 293 -16.11 -26.90 -6.58
N ASN A 294 -16.79 -27.10 -5.45
CA ASN A 294 -16.30 -27.91 -4.33
C ASN A 294 -16.19 -29.42 -4.63
N GLY A 295 -16.91 -29.94 -5.62
CA GLY A 295 -16.76 -31.32 -6.10
C GLY A 295 -16.36 -31.44 -7.57
N ALA A 296 -16.07 -30.33 -8.25
CA ALA A 296 -15.62 -30.36 -9.63
C ALA A 296 -14.17 -30.90 -9.70
N PRO A 297 -13.83 -31.83 -10.62
CA PRO A 297 -12.46 -32.31 -10.79
C PRO A 297 -11.48 -31.18 -11.08
N VAL A 298 -10.30 -31.22 -10.44
CA VAL A 298 -9.22 -30.23 -10.67
C VAL A 298 -7.96 -30.94 -11.13
N ARG A 299 -7.33 -31.77 -10.28
CA ARG A 299 -6.17 -32.58 -10.67
C ARG A 299 -6.62 -34.00 -10.90
N VAL A 300 -6.29 -34.55 -12.07
CA VAL A 300 -6.68 -35.90 -12.46
C VAL A 300 -5.48 -36.69 -12.94
N ALA A 301 -5.43 -37.97 -12.58
CA ALA A 301 -4.52 -38.95 -13.17
C ALA A 301 -5.26 -39.76 -14.23
N PHE A 302 -4.65 -39.89 -15.40
CA PHE A 302 -5.18 -40.72 -16.48
C PHE A 302 -4.49 -42.08 -16.51
N TRP A 303 -5.32 -43.10 -16.73
CA TRP A 303 -4.91 -44.49 -16.85
C TRP A 303 -5.50 -45.09 -18.12
N GLY A 304 -4.76 -45.97 -18.79
CA GLY A 304 -5.17 -46.59 -20.05
C GLY A 304 -5.07 -48.12 -20.04
N THR A 305 -5.98 -48.79 -20.72
CA THR A 305 -5.84 -50.22 -21.07
C THR A 305 -6.54 -50.53 -22.40
N ASN A 306 -6.11 -51.62 -23.04
CA ASN A 306 -6.76 -52.18 -24.24
C ASN A 306 -7.44 -53.52 -23.95
N ASP A 307 -7.34 -54.03 -22.72
CA ASP A 307 -7.92 -55.30 -22.32
C ASP A 307 -9.27 -55.07 -21.61
N ALA A 308 -10.36 -55.45 -22.29
CA ALA A 308 -11.72 -55.29 -21.78
C ALA A 308 -11.96 -56.10 -20.50
N ALA A 309 -11.25 -57.20 -20.28
CA ALA A 309 -11.40 -58.02 -19.06
C ALA A 309 -10.93 -57.27 -17.79
N LYS A 310 -10.22 -56.14 -17.94
CA LYS A 310 -9.75 -55.32 -16.82
C LYS A 310 -10.77 -54.30 -16.33
N LEU A 311 -11.86 -54.08 -17.07
CA LEU A 311 -12.87 -53.07 -16.76
C LEU A 311 -13.66 -53.45 -15.49
N ASP A 312 -13.93 -54.73 -15.28
CA ASP A 312 -14.70 -55.24 -14.14
C ASP A 312 -13.92 -55.20 -12.81
N VAL A 313 -12.61 -55.00 -12.88
CA VAL A 313 -11.75 -54.94 -11.69
C VAL A 313 -11.82 -53.54 -11.10
N THR A 314 -12.48 -53.44 -9.94
CA THR A 314 -12.66 -52.17 -9.22
C THR A 314 -11.88 -52.15 -7.91
N LYS A 315 -12.24 -52.98 -6.93
CA LYS A 315 -11.53 -53.21 -5.66
C LYS A 315 -11.47 -54.71 -5.36
N THR A 316 -10.54 -55.12 -4.51
CA THR A 316 -10.48 -56.52 -4.02
C THR A 316 -10.57 -56.57 -2.50
N THR A 317 -11.27 -57.57 -1.97
CA THR A 317 -11.33 -57.83 -0.53
C THR A 317 -10.51 -59.08 -0.21
N SER A 318 -9.69 -59.00 0.83
CA SER A 318 -8.93 -60.12 1.38
C SER A 318 -9.13 -60.21 2.89
N THR A 319 -9.14 -61.41 3.46
CA THR A 319 -9.31 -61.61 4.90
C THR A 319 -7.95 -61.88 5.56
N LYS A 320 -7.63 -61.17 6.64
CA LYS A 320 -6.45 -61.43 7.48
C LYS A 320 -6.65 -62.71 8.31
N GLU A 321 -5.56 -63.24 8.87
CA GLU A 321 -5.57 -64.41 9.76
C GLU A 321 -6.47 -64.23 11.01
N ASP A 322 -6.68 -62.98 11.45
CA ASP A 322 -7.57 -62.64 12.57
C ASP A 322 -9.05 -62.52 12.19
N GLY A 323 -9.41 -62.80 10.93
CA GLY A 323 -10.77 -62.69 10.40
C GLY A 323 -11.16 -61.29 9.92
N THR A 324 -10.27 -60.28 10.02
CA THR A 324 -10.56 -58.92 9.57
C THR A 324 -10.51 -58.81 8.05
N GLU A 325 -11.56 -58.28 7.42
CA GLU A 325 -11.54 -57.94 6.00
C GLU A 325 -10.71 -56.69 5.72
N VAL A 326 -9.88 -56.76 4.69
CA VAL A 326 -9.06 -55.67 4.16
C VAL A 326 -9.46 -55.45 2.72
N VAL A 327 -9.88 -54.22 2.42
CA VAL A 327 -10.26 -53.81 1.07
C VAL A 327 -9.11 -53.05 0.43
N ASP A 328 -8.61 -53.56 -0.70
CA ASP A 328 -7.70 -52.84 -1.58
C ASP A 328 -8.51 -52.07 -2.63
N TYR A 329 -8.82 -50.81 -2.31
CA TYR A 329 -9.50 -49.86 -3.20
C TYR A 329 -8.67 -49.48 -4.43
N ASP A 330 -7.36 -49.75 -4.43
CA ASP A 330 -6.45 -49.48 -5.55
C ASP A 330 -6.09 -50.75 -6.33
N ALA A 331 -6.78 -51.87 -6.09
CA ALA A 331 -6.51 -53.15 -6.76
C ALA A 331 -6.51 -53.03 -8.29
N TRP A 332 -7.38 -52.18 -8.83
CA TRP A 332 -7.43 -51.90 -10.26
C TRP A 332 -6.15 -51.30 -10.84
N LYS A 333 -5.42 -50.47 -10.09
CA LYS A 333 -4.15 -49.87 -10.53
C LYS A 333 -3.07 -50.93 -10.75
N LYS A 334 -3.19 -52.07 -10.06
CA LYS A 334 -2.23 -53.18 -10.12
C LYS A 334 -2.57 -54.20 -11.21
N ASN A 335 -3.72 -54.06 -11.88
CA ASN A 335 -4.25 -55.08 -12.79
C ASN A 335 -4.23 -54.65 -14.27
N GLY A 336 -3.06 -54.31 -14.79
CA GLY A 336 -2.86 -54.08 -16.23
C GLY A 336 -3.42 -52.76 -16.78
N TRP A 337 -3.57 -51.76 -15.90
CA TRP A 337 -3.79 -50.37 -16.28
C TRP A 337 -2.47 -49.63 -16.30
N ASP A 338 -2.14 -49.01 -17.43
CA ASP A 338 -0.94 -48.20 -17.57
C ASP A 338 -1.18 -46.82 -16.96
N SER A 339 -0.27 -46.38 -16.09
CA SER A 339 -0.26 -45.00 -15.60
C SER A 339 0.23 -44.08 -16.72
N LEU A 340 -0.58 -43.10 -17.11
CA LEU A 340 -0.28 -42.25 -18.26
C LEU A 340 0.32 -40.91 -17.82
N THR A 341 -0.50 -40.02 -17.29
CA THR A 341 -0.07 -38.68 -16.88
C THR A 341 -1.02 -38.07 -15.85
N ILE A 342 -0.58 -36.99 -15.22
CA ILE A 342 -1.40 -36.13 -14.37
C ILE A 342 -1.64 -34.82 -15.11
N SER A 343 -2.91 -34.46 -15.27
CA SER A 343 -3.31 -33.20 -15.90
C SER A 343 -4.23 -32.41 -14.97
N THR A 344 -4.41 -31.13 -15.29
CA THR A 344 -5.26 -30.23 -14.51
C THR A 344 -6.38 -29.67 -15.38
N PHE A 345 -7.62 -29.77 -14.90
CA PHE A 345 -8.75 -29.07 -15.48
C PHE A 345 -8.61 -27.57 -15.28
N THR A 346 -8.80 -26.83 -16.36
CA THR A 346 -8.95 -25.38 -16.33
C THR A 346 -10.39 -25.05 -16.66
N TYR A 347 -11.01 -24.11 -15.93
CA TYR A 347 -12.41 -23.70 -16.14
C TYR A 347 -12.52 -22.26 -16.65
N PRO A 348 -12.05 -21.95 -17.87
CA PRO A 348 -12.03 -20.59 -18.39
C PRO A 348 -13.36 -20.16 -19.04
N TYR A 349 -14.27 -21.11 -19.32
CA TYR A 349 -15.44 -20.85 -20.13
C TYR A 349 -16.68 -20.59 -19.28
N ALA A 350 -17.44 -19.57 -19.68
CA ALA A 350 -18.73 -19.26 -19.09
C ALA A 350 -19.81 -20.15 -19.71
N LEU A 351 -20.56 -20.89 -18.90
CA LEU A 351 -21.70 -21.68 -19.33
C LEU A 351 -22.82 -20.76 -19.81
N GLN A 352 -23.36 -20.99 -21.01
CA GLN A 352 -24.57 -20.30 -21.48
C GLN A 352 -25.79 -21.06 -20.96
N LEU A 353 -26.51 -20.48 -19.99
CA LEU A 353 -27.69 -21.13 -19.40
C LEU A 353 -28.97 -20.85 -20.21
N ASN A 354 -29.10 -19.62 -20.71
CA ASN A 354 -30.16 -19.13 -21.59
C ASN A 354 -29.67 -17.84 -22.27
N ALA A 355 -30.41 -17.25 -23.21
CA ALA A 355 -29.97 -16.09 -24.01
C ALA A 355 -29.36 -14.94 -23.19
N ASP A 356 -29.88 -14.66 -21.99
CA ASP A 356 -29.48 -13.52 -21.17
C ASP A 356 -28.52 -13.88 -20.01
N THR A 357 -28.34 -15.17 -19.71
CA THR A 357 -27.61 -15.62 -18.52
C THR A 357 -26.38 -16.45 -18.87
N LYS A 358 -25.22 -15.98 -18.40
CA LYS A 358 -23.93 -16.71 -18.44
C LYS A 358 -23.40 -16.95 -17.03
N ILE A 359 -22.95 -18.17 -16.74
CA ILE A 359 -22.29 -18.52 -15.49
C ILE A 359 -20.79 -18.66 -15.75
N ASN A 360 -20.00 -17.70 -15.28
CA ASN A 360 -18.55 -17.69 -15.48
C ASN A 360 -17.87 -18.88 -14.79
N ASN A 361 -16.76 -19.36 -15.38
CA ASN A 361 -15.92 -20.43 -14.84
C ASN A 361 -16.65 -21.75 -14.53
N ALA A 362 -17.70 -22.03 -15.30
CA ALA A 362 -18.58 -23.19 -15.10
C ALA A 362 -18.18 -24.39 -15.97
N VAL A 363 -17.56 -24.13 -17.13
CA VAL A 363 -17.13 -25.18 -18.07
C VAL A 363 -15.62 -25.19 -18.17
N GLY A 364 -15.05 -26.39 -18.09
CA GLY A 364 -13.62 -26.59 -18.11
C GLY A 364 -13.18 -27.71 -19.02
N THR A 365 -11.89 -27.69 -19.33
CA THR A 365 -11.25 -28.66 -20.20
C THR A 365 -9.94 -29.16 -19.61
N VAL A 366 -9.60 -30.40 -19.95
CA VAL A 366 -8.28 -30.99 -19.69
C VAL A 366 -7.80 -31.70 -20.93
N HIS A 367 -6.51 -31.59 -21.21
CA HIS A 367 -5.83 -32.30 -22.30
C HIS A 367 -4.82 -33.28 -21.73
N PHE A 368 -4.63 -34.39 -22.44
CA PHE A 368 -3.46 -35.24 -22.26
C PHE A 368 -3.10 -36.00 -23.53
N LYS A 369 -1.83 -36.43 -23.58
CA LYS A 369 -1.31 -37.35 -24.59
C LYS A 369 -0.70 -38.58 -23.92
N ALA A 370 -1.22 -39.75 -24.27
CA ALA A 370 -0.74 -41.06 -23.86
C ALA A 370 0.47 -41.50 -24.71
N PRO A 371 1.34 -42.39 -24.20
CA PRO A 371 2.50 -42.90 -24.94
C PRO A 371 2.11 -43.82 -26.11
N GLN A 372 0.89 -44.35 -26.11
CA GLN A 372 0.32 -45.19 -27.16
C GLN A 372 -1.22 -45.09 -27.15
N PRO A 373 -1.92 -45.55 -28.20
CA PRO A 373 -3.37 -45.52 -28.23
C PRO A 373 -4.04 -46.52 -27.27
N TYR A 374 -5.10 -46.10 -26.57
CA TYR A 374 -5.93 -46.93 -25.70
C TYR A 374 -7.42 -46.83 -26.04
N LYS A 375 -8.16 -47.92 -25.86
CA LYS A 375 -9.63 -47.95 -25.97
C LYS A 375 -10.34 -47.60 -24.68
N TYR A 376 -9.74 -47.94 -23.54
CA TYR A 376 -10.38 -47.78 -22.23
C TYR A 376 -9.55 -46.87 -21.35
N TYR A 377 -10.22 -45.93 -20.70
CA TYR A 377 -9.59 -44.92 -19.87
C TYR A 377 -10.24 -44.84 -18.50
N ARG A 378 -9.44 -44.52 -17.49
CA ARG A 378 -9.90 -44.06 -16.18
C ARG A 378 -9.33 -42.67 -15.88
N MET A 379 -10.22 -41.76 -15.55
CA MET A 379 -9.91 -40.44 -15.02
C MET A 379 -10.05 -40.49 -13.49
N GLU A 380 -8.92 -40.70 -12.81
CA GLU A 380 -8.85 -40.69 -11.35
C GLU A 380 -8.77 -39.25 -10.84
N VAL A 381 -9.70 -38.84 -9.97
CA VAL A 381 -9.73 -37.50 -9.40
C VAL A 381 -8.85 -37.44 -8.16
N LEU A 382 -7.68 -36.81 -8.29
CA LEU A 382 -6.71 -36.64 -7.21
C LEU A 382 -7.12 -35.53 -6.25
N THR A 383 -7.62 -34.43 -6.81
CA THR A 383 -8.18 -33.28 -6.09
C THR A 383 -9.38 -32.70 -6.83
N ASN A 384 -10.36 -32.22 -6.08
CA ASN A 384 -11.49 -31.42 -6.57
C ASN A 384 -11.34 -29.95 -6.12
N GLY A 385 -12.24 -29.05 -6.56
CA GLY A 385 -12.12 -27.62 -6.27
C GLY A 385 -12.37 -27.22 -4.82
N GLY A 386 -12.87 -28.11 -3.97
CA GLY A 386 -12.92 -27.92 -2.51
C GLY A 386 -11.75 -28.57 -1.78
N ASN A 387 -10.93 -29.35 -2.50
CA ASN A 387 -10.04 -30.37 -1.93
C ASN A 387 -10.72 -31.20 -0.82
N ASN A 388 -12.03 -31.42 -0.98
CA ASN A 388 -12.86 -32.04 0.03
C ASN A 388 -12.46 -33.50 0.16
N ALA A 389 -11.90 -33.86 1.30
CA ALA A 389 -11.87 -35.24 1.79
C ALA A 389 -12.78 -35.29 3.02
N MET A 390 -13.75 -36.20 3.03
CA MET A 390 -14.48 -36.50 4.26
C MET A 390 -13.52 -37.20 5.23
N ASN A 391 -13.84 -37.17 6.53
CA ASN A 391 -13.17 -38.01 7.53
C ASN A 391 -13.09 -39.44 6.98
N SER A 392 -11.91 -40.07 7.06
CA SER A 392 -11.58 -41.41 6.54
C SER A 392 -11.08 -41.52 5.09
N GLY A 393 -10.91 -40.42 4.34
CA GLY A 393 -10.20 -40.43 3.04
C GLY A 393 -11.08 -40.68 1.80
N ASN A 394 -12.40 -40.54 1.94
CA ASN A 394 -13.35 -40.54 0.81
C ASN A 394 -13.26 -39.21 0.03
N LYS A 395 -12.95 -39.30 -1.27
CA LYS A 395 -12.69 -38.16 -2.18
C LYS A 395 -13.65 -38.17 -3.37
N TYR A 396 -14.87 -37.70 -3.13
CA TYR A 396 -15.92 -37.61 -4.13
C TYR A 396 -15.69 -36.51 -5.17
N PHE A 397 -16.38 -36.64 -6.31
CA PHE A 397 -16.56 -35.60 -7.31
C PHE A 397 -17.99 -35.60 -7.88
N PHE A 398 -18.35 -34.52 -8.57
CA PHE A 398 -19.62 -34.38 -9.27
C PHE A 398 -19.53 -33.44 -10.49
N GLY A 399 -20.51 -33.53 -11.37
CA GLY A 399 -20.61 -32.69 -12.56
C GLY A 399 -21.94 -32.86 -13.27
N SER A 400 -22.27 -31.89 -14.12
CA SER A 400 -23.50 -31.91 -14.92
C SER A 400 -23.30 -32.46 -16.32
N GLU A 401 -22.09 -32.39 -16.87
CA GLU A 401 -21.82 -32.85 -18.24
C GLU A 401 -20.36 -33.27 -18.38
N PHE A 402 -20.12 -34.31 -19.18
CA PHE A 402 -18.83 -34.81 -19.57
C PHE A 402 -18.79 -35.08 -21.08
N ARG A 403 -17.78 -34.56 -21.79
CA ARG A 403 -17.53 -34.89 -23.20
C ARG A 403 -16.08 -35.28 -23.42
N VAL A 404 -15.84 -36.19 -24.35
CA VAL A 404 -14.50 -36.67 -24.73
C VAL A 404 -14.31 -36.41 -26.22
N TYR A 405 -13.23 -35.73 -26.58
CA TYR A 405 -12.88 -35.44 -27.96
C TYR A 405 -11.48 -35.93 -28.28
N LYS A 406 -11.22 -36.16 -29.57
CA LYS A 406 -9.84 -36.23 -30.06
C LYS A 406 -9.15 -34.90 -29.81
N GLY A 407 -8.02 -34.93 -29.11
CA GLY A 407 -7.25 -33.73 -28.76
C GLY A 407 -6.17 -33.43 -29.79
N ALA A 408 -5.79 -32.15 -29.89
CA ALA A 408 -4.63 -31.70 -30.65
C ALA A 408 -4.03 -30.42 -30.07
N PHE A 409 -2.76 -30.17 -30.33
CA PHE A 409 -2.10 -28.88 -30.08
C PHE A 409 -2.71 -27.77 -30.95
N ASP A 410 -3.21 -26.71 -30.33
CA ASP A 410 -3.78 -25.55 -31.04
C ASP A 410 -2.65 -24.56 -31.36
N LYS A 411 -2.00 -24.75 -32.53
CA LYS A 411 -0.91 -23.88 -32.98
C LYS A 411 -1.33 -22.41 -33.14
N VAL A 412 -2.61 -22.14 -33.38
CA VAL A 412 -3.14 -20.78 -33.59
C VAL A 412 -3.30 -20.06 -32.26
N ALA A 413 -3.91 -20.72 -31.27
CA ALA A 413 -4.19 -20.14 -29.97
C ALA A 413 -2.99 -20.17 -29.01
N SER A 414 -1.98 -21.00 -29.25
CA SER A 414 -0.85 -21.21 -28.33
C SER A 414 0.26 -20.16 -28.50
N PRO A 415 0.57 -19.33 -27.47
CA PRO A 415 1.72 -18.44 -27.50
C PRO A 415 3.05 -19.14 -27.78
N ILE A 416 3.20 -20.39 -27.31
CA ILE A 416 4.42 -21.18 -27.49
C ILE A 416 4.78 -21.40 -28.96
N ALA A 417 3.78 -21.43 -29.86
CA ALA A 417 4.00 -21.60 -31.29
C ALA A 417 4.70 -20.40 -31.96
N SER A 418 4.77 -19.27 -31.25
CA SER A 418 5.45 -18.04 -31.71
C SER A 418 6.78 -17.79 -31.02
N VAL A 419 7.20 -18.70 -30.13
CA VAL A 419 8.54 -18.72 -29.52
C VAL A 419 9.47 -19.51 -30.45
N PRO A 420 10.74 -19.11 -30.62
CA PRO A 420 11.70 -19.90 -31.39
C PRO A 420 11.79 -21.34 -30.86
N GLU A 421 11.62 -22.32 -31.74
CA GLU A 421 11.57 -23.75 -31.39
C GLU A 421 12.82 -24.19 -30.60
N ALA A 422 14.01 -23.70 -31.00
CA ALA A 422 15.26 -23.98 -30.31
C ALA A 422 15.27 -23.57 -28.83
N ASP A 423 14.56 -22.49 -28.47
CA ASP A 423 14.48 -22.02 -27.08
C ASP A 423 13.48 -22.85 -26.28
N VAL A 424 12.37 -23.27 -26.90
CA VAL A 424 11.40 -24.20 -26.29
C VAL A 424 12.05 -25.55 -26.02
N THR A 425 12.78 -26.10 -26.99
CA THR A 425 13.52 -27.37 -26.85
C THR A 425 14.59 -27.26 -25.77
N ALA A 426 15.41 -26.19 -25.78
CA ALA A 426 16.45 -26.00 -24.78
C ALA A 426 15.89 -25.93 -23.34
N LEU A 427 14.73 -25.26 -23.16
CA LEU A 427 14.04 -25.21 -21.87
C LEU A 427 13.52 -26.59 -21.45
N ALA A 428 12.86 -27.31 -22.35
CA ALA A 428 12.33 -28.65 -22.08
C ALA A 428 13.44 -29.65 -21.69
N ASP A 429 14.58 -29.61 -22.38
CA ASP A 429 15.74 -30.47 -22.10
C ASP A 429 16.39 -30.14 -20.74
N ALA A 430 16.54 -28.86 -20.42
CA ALA A 430 17.06 -28.42 -19.12
C ALA A 430 16.11 -28.83 -17.97
N LEU A 431 14.79 -28.68 -18.17
CA LEU A 431 13.77 -29.13 -17.21
C LEU A 431 13.86 -30.64 -16.96
N LYS A 432 14.06 -31.45 -18.01
CA LYS A 432 14.23 -32.90 -17.87
C LYS A 432 15.45 -33.26 -17.01
N THR A 433 16.59 -32.61 -17.26
CA THR A 433 17.82 -32.81 -16.46
C THR A 433 17.61 -32.39 -15.01
N ALA A 434 17.07 -31.19 -14.79
CA ALA A 434 16.82 -30.65 -13.45
C ALA A 434 15.86 -31.53 -12.63
N ARG A 435 14.78 -32.03 -13.25
CA ARG A 435 13.82 -32.94 -12.59
C ARG A 435 14.46 -34.26 -12.16
N ALA A 436 15.39 -34.79 -12.95
CA ALA A 436 16.12 -36.00 -12.59
C ALA A 436 16.99 -35.78 -11.34
N GLU A 437 17.70 -34.64 -11.26
CA GLU A 437 18.50 -34.27 -10.09
C GLU A 437 17.64 -34.01 -8.85
N VAL A 438 16.52 -33.29 -9.00
CA VAL A 438 15.56 -33.04 -7.92
C VAL A 438 15.01 -34.36 -7.36
N LYS A 439 14.57 -35.28 -8.22
CA LYS A 439 14.07 -36.60 -7.81
C LYS A 439 15.15 -37.44 -7.10
N ALA A 440 16.42 -37.28 -7.50
CA ALA A 440 17.55 -37.97 -6.89
C ALA A 440 18.11 -37.24 -5.65
N GLU A 441 17.55 -36.09 -5.27
CA GLU A 441 18.04 -35.20 -4.21
C GLU A 441 19.52 -34.77 -4.39
N LYS A 442 19.95 -34.63 -5.65
CA LYS A 442 21.33 -34.35 -6.06
C LYS A 442 21.47 -33.08 -6.92
N ALA A 443 20.68 -32.06 -6.63
CA ALA A 443 20.77 -30.77 -7.31
C ALA A 443 22.18 -30.16 -7.26
N THR A 444 22.62 -29.61 -8.39
CA THR A 444 23.88 -28.89 -8.52
C THR A 444 23.66 -27.40 -8.86
N ASP A 445 24.62 -26.56 -8.49
CA ASP A 445 24.58 -25.13 -8.88
C ASP A 445 24.68 -24.99 -10.40
N ALA A 446 25.49 -25.83 -11.07
CA ALA A 446 25.63 -25.84 -12.52
C ALA A 446 24.29 -26.12 -13.25
N THR A 447 23.52 -27.11 -12.80
CA THR A 447 22.20 -27.41 -13.36
C THR A 447 21.20 -26.30 -13.06
N THR A 448 21.26 -25.69 -11.87
CA THR A 448 20.42 -24.54 -11.51
C THR A 448 20.69 -23.35 -12.41
N ASP A 449 21.96 -22.99 -12.62
CA ASP A 449 22.36 -21.86 -13.46
C ASP A 449 22.06 -22.12 -14.94
N ALA A 450 22.25 -23.36 -15.40
CA ALA A 450 21.90 -23.76 -16.76
C ALA A 450 20.38 -23.63 -17.02
N LEU A 451 19.53 -24.12 -16.11
CA LEU A 451 18.08 -23.98 -16.20
C LEU A 451 17.66 -22.50 -16.16
N GLN A 452 18.24 -21.71 -15.26
CA GLN A 452 17.94 -20.27 -15.13
C GLN A 452 18.23 -19.55 -16.45
N LYS A 453 19.39 -19.80 -17.05
CA LYS A 453 19.80 -19.15 -18.30
C LYS A 453 18.86 -19.45 -19.47
N VAL A 454 18.47 -20.72 -19.66
CA VAL A 454 17.56 -21.08 -20.75
C VAL A 454 16.13 -20.59 -20.49
N TYR A 455 15.72 -20.55 -19.22
CA TYR A 455 14.43 -19.99 -18.81
C TYR A 455 14.34 -18.49 -19.08
N GLU A 456 15.37 -17.71 -18.72
CA GLU A 456 15.45 -16.28 -19.05
C GLU A 456 15.42 -16.02 -20.55
N LYS A 457 16.14 -16.83 -21.34
CA LYS A 457 16.13 -16.74 -22.81
C LYS A 457 14.74 -17.03 -23.38
N PHE A 458 14.06 -18.05 -22.85
CA PHE A 458 12.68 -18.37 -23.19
C PHE A 458 11.75 -17.19 -22.90
N LEU A 459 11.82 -16.61 -21.69
CA LEU A 459 11.00 -15.46 -21.31
C LEU A 459 11.24 -14.24 -22.20
N ALA A 460 12.49 -13.98 -22.58
CA ALA A 460 12.83 -12.88 -23.47
C ALA A 460 12.17 -12.99 -24.87
N ASN A 461 11.84 -14.21 -25.29
CA ASN A 461 11.18 -14.49 -26.56
C ASN A 461 9.68 -14.85 -26.41
N TYR A 462 9.17 -14.94 -25.18
CA TYR A 462 7.78 -15.28 -24.92
C TYR A 462 6.86 -14.10 -25.25
N PRO A 463 5.88 -14.26 -26.16
CA PRO A 463 5.00 -13.16 -26.53
C PRO A 463 3.90 -12.94 -25.49
N ASP A 464 3.75 -11.69 -25.06
CA ASP A 464 2.66 -11.26 -24.20
C ASP A 464 1.79 -10.20 -24.91
N PRO A 465 0.72 -10.64 -25.62
CA PRO A 465 -0.19 -9.72 -26.30
C PRO A 465 -1.03 -8.86 -25.32
N ALA A 466 -1.11 -9.21 -24.03
CA ALA A 466 -1.86 -8.42 -23.05
C ALA A 466 -1.32 -6.99 -22.96
N ARG A 467 0.01 -6.82 -23.04
CA ARG A 467 0.70 -5.52 -23.11
C ARG A 467 0.14 -4.60 -24.19
N VAL A 468 -0.28 -5.14 -25.34
CA VAL A 468 -0.87 -4.37 -26.43
C VAL A 468 -2.32 -4.03 -26.11
N THR A 469 -3.11 -5.00 -25.68
CA THR A 469 -4.54 -4.80 -25.37
C THR A 469 -4.76 -3.81 -24.22
N GLU A 470 -3.88 -3.79 -23.22
CA GLU A 470 -3.92 -2.84 -22.11
C GLU A 470 -3.69 -1.40 -22.59
N LEU A 471 -2.73 -1.19 -23.50
CA LEU A 471 -2.47 0.13 -24.09
C LEU A 471 -3.61 0.59 -25.00
N ILE A 472 -4.20 -0.31 -25.78
CA ILE A 472 -5.41 -0.03 -26.57
C ILE A 472 -6.57 0.40 -25.65
N ALA A 473 -6.78 -0.32 -24.54
CA ALA A 473 -7.83 0.01 -23.58
C ALA A 473 -7.60 1.40 -22.95
N LYS A 474 -6.37 1.69 -22.53
CA LYS A 474 -5.96 3.01 -22.01
C LYS A 474 -6.21 4.12 -23.04
N ALA A 475 -5.82 3.91 -24.30
CA ALA A 475 -6.04 4.88 -25.37
C ALA A 475 -7.54 5.16 -25.60
N LYS A 476 -8.39 4.12 -25.57
CA LYS A 476 -9.85 4.25 -25.71
C LYS A 476 -10.48 5.00 -24.52
N GLU A 477 -10.00 4.77 -23.29
CA GLU A 477 -10.45 5.52 -22.10
C GLU A 477 -10.12 7.01 -22.23
N ILE A 478 -8.89 7.35 -22.62
CA ILE A 478 -8.47 8.74 -22.82
C ILE A 478 -9.29 9.39 -23.94
N ALA A 479 -9.48 8.72 -25.08
CA ALA A 479 -10.27 9.25 -26.19
C ALA A 479 -11.75 9.49 -25.81
N THR A 480 -12.27 8.81 -24.79
CA THR A 480 -13.64 9.02 -24.28
C THR A 480 -13.74 10.22 -23.34
N THR A 481 -12.70 10.46 -22.54
CA THR A 481 -12.72 11.49 -21.47
C THR A 481 -12.04 12.81 -21.87
N ALA A 482 -11.20 12.80 -22.90
CA ALA A 482 -10.56 13.98 -23.44
C ALA A 482 -11.57 14.88 -24.16
N GLU A 483 -11.40 16.19 -24.07
CA GLU A 483 -12.13 17.16 -24.87
C GLU A 483 -11.18 18.05 -25.68
N GLU A 484 -11.58 18.40 -26.90
CA GLU A 484 -10.76 19.18 -27.82
C GLU A 484 -11.10 20.67 -27.74
N ALA A 485 -10.06 21.50 -27.83
CA ALA A 485 -10.12 22.96 -27.84
C ALA A 485 -10.68 23.47 -29.18
N THR A 486 -11.98 23.27 -29.39
CA THR A 486 -12.74 23.69 -30.58
C THR A 486 -13.91 24.59 -30.18
N GLY A 487 -14.47 25.35 -31.13
CA GLY A 487 -15.57 26.29 -30.88
C GLY A 487 -15.22 27.29 -29.76
N ASP A 488 -16.10 27.43 -28.78
CA ASP A 488 -15.94 28.33 -27.63
C ASP A 488 -14.74 27.97 -26.73
N ASN A 489 -14.22 26.74 -26.86
CA ASN A 489 -13.07 26.25 -26.11
C ASN A 489 -11.73 26.39 -26.85
N ALA A 490 -11.71 27.02 -28.04
CA ALA A 490 -10.50 27.21 -28.82
C ALA A 490 -9.39 27.87 -27.98
N GLY A 491 -8.21 27.23 -27.95
CA GLY A 491 -7.04 27.70 -27.20
C GLY A 491 -7.12 27.60 -25.67
N ARG A 492 -8.20 27.06 -25.09
CA ARG A 492 -8.35 26.95 -23.64
C ARG A 492 -7.41 25.91 -23.04
N LEU A 493 -6.73 26.26 -21.96
CA LEU A 493 -5.88 25.34 -21.20
C LEU A 493 -6.70 24.19 -20.62
N GLY A 494 -6.10 23.01 -20.52
CA GLY A 494 -6.74 21.80 -20.00
C GLY A 494 -7.66 21.09 -21.01
N TYR A 495 -7.62 21.51 -22.27
CA TYR A 495 -8.22 20.84 -23.43
C TYR A 495 -7.12 20.34 -24.36
N TYR A 496 -7.44 19.35 -25.19
CA TYR A 496 -6.53 18.82 -26.20
C TYR A 496 -6.61 19.60 -27.51
N LYS A 497 -5.54 19.65 -28.30
CA LYS A 497 -5.56 20.23 -29.65
C LYS A 497 -6.59 19.52 -30.53
N ALA A 498 -7.22 20.27 -31.43
CA ALA A 498 -8.19 19.73 -32.39
C ALA A 498 -7.60 18.56 -33.20
N GLY A 499 -8.35 17.47 -33.33
CA GLY A 499 -7.95 16.25 -34.04
C GLY A 499 -7.12 15.24 -33.23
N ALA A 500 -6.66 15.58 -32.02
CA ALA A 500 -5.85 14.68 -31.20
C ALA A 500 -6.60 13.40 -30.78
N LYS A 501 -7.90 13.49 -30.44
CA LYS A 501 -8.72 12.32 -30.10
C LYS A 501 -8.88 11.38 -31.30
N ALA A 502 -9.13 11.97 -32.47
CA ALA A 502 -9.28 11.21 -33.71
C ALA A 502 -7.99 10.47 -34.07
N ALA A 503 -6.83 11.12 -33.92
CA ALA A 503 -5.53 10.50 -34.14
C ALA A 503 -5.25 9.34 -33.17
N LEU A 504 -5.49 9.52 -31.87
CA LEU A 504 -5.32 8.46 -30.87
C LEU A 504 -6.25 7.27 -31.14
N LYS A 505 -7.51 7.53 -31.48
CA LYS A 505 -8.48 6.48 -31.82
C LYS A 505 -8.06 5.73 -33.08
N ALA A 506 -7.63 6.43 -34.13
CA ALA A 506 -7.15 5.81 -35.36
C ALA A 506 -5.94 4.90 -35.11
N ALA A 507 -4.98 5.33 -34.28
CA ALA A 507 -3.84 4.51 -33.89
C ALA A 507 -4.29 3.25 -33.11
N ALA A 508 -5.18 3.42 -32.13
CA ALA A 508 -5.71 2.30 -31.34
C ALA A 508 -6.47 1.30 -32.22
N ASP A 509 -7.29 1.77 -33.17
CA ASP A 509 -8.06 0.93 -34.08
C ASP A 509 -7.13 0.20 -35.07
N ALA A 510 -6.11 0.87 -35.60
CA ALA A 510 -5.11 0.26 -36.50
C ALA A 510 -4.31 -0.85 -35.81
N VAL A 511 -3.82 -0.61 -34.59
CA VAL A 511 -3.10 -1.63 -33.80
C VAL A 511 -4.03 -2.77 -33.41
N SER A 512 -5.28 -2.48 -33.05
CA SER A 512 -6.30 -3.49 -32.75
C SER A 512 -6.58 -4.39 -33.96
N GLN A 513 -6.70 -3.82 -35.16
CA GLN A 513 -6.89 -4.57 -36.41
C GLN A 513 -5.67 -5.42 -36.75
N LYS A 514 -4.46 -4.86 -36.61
CA LYS A 514 -3.20 -5.60 -36.83
C LYS A 514 -3.10 -6.81 -35.89
N LEU A 515 -3.36 -6.63 -34.60
CA LEU A 515 -3.34 -7.71 -33.62
C LEU A 515 -4.38 -8.80 -33.96
N ALA A 516 -5.62 -8.40 -34.24
CA ALA A 516 -6.68 -9.35 -34.60
C ALA A 516 -6.37 -10.13 -35.88
N GLY A 517 -5.81 -9.47 -36.90
CA GLY A 517 -5.40 -10.10 -38.15
C GLY A 517 -4.30 -11.15 -37.95
N ILE A 518 -3.35 -10.91 -37.05
CA ILE A 518 -2.34 -11.90 -36.66
C ILE A 518 -3.02 -13.07 -35.93
N GLN A 519 -3.79 -12.77 -34.87
CA GLN A 519 -4.46 -13.76 -34.01
C GLN A 519 -5.46 -14.67 -34.72
N ALA A 520 -5.97 -14.27 -35.88
CA ALA A 520 -6.79 -15.13 -36.74
C ALA A 520 -6.04 -16.36 -37.27
N THR A 521 -4.70 -16.32 -37.32
CA THR A 521 -3.88 -17.41 -37.90
C THR A 521 -2.75 -17.90 -36.98
N ARG A 522 -2.31 -17.09 -36.01
CA ARG A 522 -1.33 -17.45 -34.97
C ARG A 522 -1.26 -16.39 -33.88
N GLN A 523 -0.65 -16.70 -32.74
CA GLN A 523 -0.26 -15.64 -31.80
C GLN A 523 0.82 -14.71 -32.40
N PRO A 524 0.90 -13.44 -31.95
CA PRO A 524 2.00 -12.56 -32.33
C PRO A 524 3.31 -13.05 -31.72
N ASN A 525 4.44 -12.77 -32.38
CA ASN A 525 5.76 -12.97 -31.79
C ASN A 525 6.22 -11.74 -30.97
N ILE A 526 7.31 -11.87 -30.23
CA ILE A 526 7.79 -10.79 -29.34
C ILE A 526 8.14 -9.49 -30.09
N ALA A 527 8.65 -9.57 -31.32
CA ALA A 527 8.99 -8.39 -32.12
C ALA A 527 7.72 -7.63 -32.53
N GLU A 528 6.68 -8.34 -32.96
CA GLU A 528 5.38 -7.75 -33.31
C GLU A 528 4.69 -7.13 -32.09
N VAL A 529 4.74 -7.80 -30.93
CA VAL A 529 4.24 -7.24 -29.67
C VAL A 529 4.97 -5.94 -29.33
N ASN A 530 6.31 -5.94 -29.37
CA ASN A 530 7.11 -4.76 -29.05
C ASN A 530 6.87 -3.62 -30.05
N GLU A 531 6.69 -3.91 -31.33
CA GLU A 531 6.34 -2.93 -32.36
C GLU A 531 4.98 -2.28 -32.06
N MET A 532 3.95 -3.08 -31.78
CA MET A 532 2.62 -2.58 -31.44
C MET A 532 2.60 -1.78 -30.12
N VAL A 533 3.38 -2.22 -29.12
CA VAL A 533 3.58 -1.46 -27.87
C VAL A 533 4.21 -0.10 -28.15
N ALA A 534 5.27 -0.06 -28.97
CA ALA A 534 5.94 1.19 -29.33
C ALA A 534 5.02 2.15 -30.09
N GLN A 535 4.22 1.64 -31.03
CA GLN A 535 3.23 2.44 -31.77
C GLN A 535 2.18 3.05 -30.82
N MET A 536 1.64 2.26 -29.88
CA MET A 536 0.67 2.77 -28.91
C MET A 536 1.29 3.75 -27.92
N GLN A 537 2.53 3.50 -27.47
CA GLN A 537 3.24 4.43 -26.59
C GLN A 537 3.50 5.77 -27.28
N ALA A 538 3.93 5.76 -28.54
CA ALA A 538 4.10 6.98 -29.34
C ALA A 538 2.78 7.76 -29.46
N ALA A 539 1.67 7.08 -29.81
CA ALA A 539 0.35 7.72 -29.91
C ALA A 539 -0.14 8.31 -28.57
N LEU A 540 0.13 7.65 -27.45
CA LEU A 540 -0.17 8.16 -26.11
C LEU A 540 0.68 9.38 -25.75
N THR A 541 1.97 9.38 -26.11
CA THR A 541 2.86 10.53 -25.92
C THR A 541 2.42 11.71 -26.78
N ASP A 542 2.01 11.48 -28.02
CA ASP A 542 1.48 12.53 -28.91
C ASP A 542 0.19 13.12 -28.35
N MET A 543 -0.69 12.28 -27.79
CA MET A 543 -1.90 12.75 -27.09
C MET A 543 -1.54 13.62 -25.89
N ASP A 544 -0.60 13.20 -25.04
CA ASP A 544 -0.16 13.98 -23.88
C ASP A 544 0.43 15.34 -24.30
N ASN A 545 1.26 15.36 -25.35
CA ASN A 545 1.81 16.59 -25.95
C ASN A 545 0.76 17.47 -26.65
N ALA A 546 -0.42 16.92 -26.94
CA ALA A 546 -1.54 17.66 -27.49
C ALA A 546 -2.36 18.37 -26.41
N LEU A 547 -2.16 18.08 -25.12
CA LEU A 547 -2.80 18.81 -24.04
C LEU A 547 -2.28 20.26 -24.00
N LEU A 548 -3.20 21.23 -24.06
CA LEU A 548 -2.87 22.65 -23.97
C LEU A 548 -2.54 23.00 -22.52
N ALA A 549 -1.26 23.03 -22.18
CA ALA A 549 -0.74 23.34 -20.86
C ALA A 549 -0.38 24.84 -20.71
N PRO A 550 -0.35 25.39 -19.47
CA PRO A 550 0.08 26.77 -19.21
C PRO A 550 1.50 27.03 -19.74
N THR A 551 1.71 28.23 -20.27
CA THR A 551 3.03 28.77 -20.63
C THR A 551 3.56 29.68 -19.53
N ASP A 552 4.79 30.17 -19.66
CA ASP A 552 5.33 31.19 -18.76
C ASP A 552 4.40 32.42 -18.70
N GLY A 553 4.05 32.87 -17.49
CA GLY A 553 3.11 33.97 -17.30
C GLY A 553 2.60 34.10 -15.88
N VAL A 554 1.62 34.98 -15.67
CA VAL A 554 0.94 35.16 -14.37
C VAL A 554 -0.46 34.56 -14.44
N TYR A 555 -0.81 33.79 -13.41
CA TYR A 555 -2.08 33.08 -13.34
C TYR A 555 -2.73 33.22 -11.97
N MET A 556 -4.06 33.23 -11.96
CA MET A 556 -4.83 32.75 -10.83
C MET A 556 -5.10 31.26 -11.01
N ILE A 557 -4.72 30.45 -10.02
CA ILE A 557 -4.90 28.99 -10.08
C ILE A 557 -6.21 28.67 -9.36
N GLN A 558 -7.23 28.29 -10.13
CA GLN A 558 -8.60 28.14 -9.66
C GLN A 558 -8.96 26.67 -9.47
N SER A 559 -9.67 26.34 -8.39
CA SER A 559 -10.26 25.04 -8.14
C SER A 559 -11.47 24.82 -9.06
N GLU A 560 -11.49 23.68 -9.74
CA GLU A 560 -12.59 23.18 -10.59
C GLU A 560 -13.27 21.96 -9.93
N SER A 561 -13.20 21.89 -8.59
CA SER A 561 -13.84 20.83 -7.81
C SER A 561 -15.35 20.81 -8.02
N SER A 562 -15.92 19.61 -8.12
CA SER A 562 -17.36 19.38 -8.05
C SER A 562 -17.97 19.75 -6.69
N ASN A 563 -17.14 19.92 -5.65
CA ASN A 563 -17.59 20.47 -4.38
C ASN A 563 -17.79 21.99 -4.52
N LYS A 564 -19.05 22.44 -4.46
CA LYS A 564 -19.42 23.85 -4.64
C LYS A 564 -18.74 24.81 -3.67
N SER A 565 -18.41 24.38 -2.45
CA SER A 565 -17.72 25.24 -1.48
C SER A 565 -16.24 25.49 -1.79
N ASN A 566 -15.68 24.71 -2.73
CA ASN A 566 -14.31 24.84 -3.22
C ASN A 566 -14.26 25.30 -4.68
N ASN A 567 -15.32 25.10 -5.45
CA ASN A 567 -15.36 25.50 -6.85
C ASN A 567 -15.19 27.02 -7.00
N GLY A 568 -14.37 27.45 -7.96
CA GLY A 568 -14.13 28.87 -8.23
C GLY A 568 -13.12 29.55 -7.31
N LYS A 569 -12.75 28.94 -6.17
CA LYS A 569 -11.72 29.48 -5.28
C LYS A 569 -10.33 29.41 -5.91
N VAL A 570 -9.45 30.32 -5.51
CA VAL A 570 -8.07 30.40 -6.00
C VAL A 570 -7.06 30.11 -4.91
N ILE A 571 -5.91 29.56 -5.32
CA ILE A 571 -4.76 29.38 -4.44
C ILE A 571 -4.23 30.75 -4.01
N ALA A 572 -4.18 31.00 -2.71
CA ALA A 572 -3.79 32.29 -2.11
C ALA A 572 -2.67 32.12 -1.09
N ALA A 573 -1.79 33.13 -0.96
CA ALA A 573 -0.74 33.19 0.06
C ALA A 573 -1.04 34.26 1.13
N LYS A 574 -1.77 33.91 2.20
CA LYS A 574 -2.23 34.82 3.27
C LYS A 574 -1.14 35.44 4.17
N GLY A 575 0.13 35.22 3.84
CA GLY A 575 1.26 35.77 4.58
C GLY A 575 2.57 35.19 4.08
N SER A 576 3.70 35.77 4.48
CA SER A 576 5.04 35.41 4.00
C SER A 576 5.75 34.35 4.85
N SER A 577 5.01 33.59 5.67
CA SER A 577 5.61 32.56 6.54
C SER A 577 5.93 31.28 5.77
N ARG A 578 7.15 30.77 5.98
CA ARG A 578 7.65 29.52 5.40
C ARG A 578 7.42 28.33 6.32
N ASP A 579 7.37 28.57 7.63
CA ASP A 579 7.22 27.51 8.64
C ASP A 579 5.76 27.11 8.87
N SER A 580 4.81 27.91 8.39
CA SER A 580 3.37 27.69 8.57
C SER A 580 2.68 27.33 7.26
N TYR A 581 2.16 26.10 7.20
CA TYR A 581 1.26 25.66 6.11
C TYR A 581 -0.08 26.40 6.11
N TRP A 582 -0.43 27.06 7.21
CA TRP A 582 -1.59 27.96 7.30
C TRP A 582 -1.43 29.25 6.50
N THR A 583 -0.40 29.39 5.66
CA THR A 583 -0.28 30.55 4.76
C THR A 583 -0.83 30.28 3.37
N ILE A 584 -0.99 29.01 2.97
CA ILE A 584 -1.51 28.67 1.64
C ILE A 584 -2.96 28.19 1.75
N HIS A 585 -3.87 28.91 1.10
CA HIS A 585 -5.33 28.75 1.23
C HIS A 585 -6.07 28.72 -0.11
N PHE A 586 -7.36 28.40 -0.06
CA PHE A 586 -8.35 28.65 -1.11
C PHE A 586 -9.28 29.81 -0.76
N GLU A 587 -9.27 30.87 -1.57
CA GLU A 587 -10.01 32.12 -1.33
C GLU A 587 -10.68 32.66 -2.60
N GLY A 588 -11.26 33.86 -2.54
CA GLY A 588 -11.78 34.59 -3.72
C GLY A 588 -13.24 34.31 -4.08
N THR A 589 -13.96 33.55 -3.26
CA THR A 589 -15.41 33.35 -3.39
C THR A 589 -16.12 33.50 -2.05
N GLU A 590 -17.35 34.00 -2.07
CA GLU A 590 -18.23 34.10 -0.90
C GLU A 590 -19.60 33.43 -1.17
N PRO A 591 -20.32 33.00 -0.12
CA PRO A 591 -21.70 32.55 -0.27
C PRO A 591 -22.57 33.63 -0.91
N ALA A 592 -23.43 33.25 -1.85
CA ALA A 592 -24.39 34.17 -2.45
C ALA A 592 -25.42 34.68 -1.42
N ASP A 593 -25.79 33.82 -0.47
CA ASP A 593 -26.48 34.19 0.77
C ASP A 593 -25.54 33.91 1.96
N PRO A 594 -25.11 34.94 2.72
CA PRO A 594 -24.23 34.78 3.86
C PRO A 594 -24.72 33.81 4.94
N ASN A 595 -26.02 33.50 4.99
CA ASN A 595 -26.61 32.58 5.97
C ASN A 595 -26.64 31.12 5.49
N VAL A 596 -26.30 30.86 4.22
CA VAL A 596 -26.35 29.53 3.61
C VAL A 596 -24.95 29.11 3.19
N VAL A 597 -24.37 28.15 3.92
CA VAL A 597 -23.00 27.65 3.69
C VAL A 597 -23.00 26.13 3.53
N GLY A 598 -21.94 25.60 2.90
CA GLY A 598 -21.72 24.16 2.75
C GLY A 598 -21.89 23.68 1.33
N ALA A 599 -21.92 22.35 1.15
CA ALA A 599 -21.82 21.71 -0.17
C ALA A 599 -22.96 22.07 -1.15
N ASP A 600 -24.13 22.47 -0.63
CA ASP A 600 -25.30 22.82 -1.45
C ASP A 600 -25.46 24.32 -1.69
N ALA A 601 -24.66 25.17 -1.03
CA ALA A 601 -24.74 26.61 -1.16
C ALA A 601 -24.27 27.08 -2.56
N ALA A 602 -24.85 28.19 -3.01
CA ALA A 602 -24.35 28.91 -4.18
C ALA A 602 -23.23 29.86 -3.75
N TYR A 603 -22.14 29.89 -4.51
CA TYR A 603 -21.00 30.77 -4.28
C TYR A 603 -20.82 31.71 -5.48
N LYS A 604 -20.32 32.91 -5.21
CA LYS A 604 -19.96 33.93 -6.21
C LYS A 604 -18.56 34.46 -5.92
N GLU A 605 -17.93 35.06 -6.92
CA GLU A 605 -16.63 35.71 -6.74
C GLU A 605 -16.75 36.89 -5.77
N THR A 606 -15.73 37.09 -4.93
CA THR A 606 -15.69 38.29 -4.07
C THR A 606 -15.50 39.54 -4.91
N ALA A 607 -16.16 40.64 -4.53
CA ALA A 607 -16.17 41.87 -5.33
C ALA A 607 -14.76 42.48 -5.53
N ASN A 608 -13.85 42.26 -4.58
CA ASN A 608 -12.47 42.74 -4.62
C ASN A 608 -11.45 41.68 -5.08
N ARG A 609 -11.89 40.53 -5.63
CA ARG A 609 -11.00 39.39 -5.98
C ARG A 609 -9.76 39.80 -6.77
N LYS A 610 -9.89 40.77 -7.68
CA LYS A 610 -8.77 41.22 -8.53
C LYS A 610 -7.73 42.06 -7.78
N SER A 611 -8.11 42.71 -6.68
CA SER A 611 -7.23 43.58 -5.89
C SER A 611 -6.34 42.82 -4.89
N HIS A 612 -6.52 41.51 -4.76
CA HIS A 612 -5.75 40.63 -3.86
C HIS A 612 -4.48 40.11 -4.54
N LEU A 613 -3.35 40.75 -4.25
CA LEU A 613 -2.07 40.44 -4.89
C LEU A 613 -1.58 39.01 -4.57
N GLU A 614 -2.05 38.44 -3.46
CA GLU A 614 -1.71 37.10 -3.01
C GLU A 614 -2.39 35.98 -3.80
N TYR A 615 -3.32 36.29 -4.70
CA TYR A 615 -3.97 35.33 -5.60
C TYR A 615 -3.18 35.08 -6.89
N TYR A 616 -2.19 35.93 -7.18
CA TYR A 616 -1.44 35.90 -8.43
C TYR A 616 -0.13 35.12 -8.27
N TRP A 617 0.06 34.15 -9.17
CA TRP A 617 1.23 33.29 -9.22
C TRP A 617 1.94 33.45 -10.55
N LYS A 618 3.22 33.81 -10.51
CA LYS A 618 4.11 33.68 -11.66
C LYS A 618 4.42 32.19 -11.85
N VAL A 619 4.01 31.65 -12.99
CA VAL A 619 4.21 30.26 -13.39
C VAL A 619 5.29 30.23 -14.45
N GLU A 620 6.34 29.43 -14.25
CA GLU A 620 7.43 29.26 -15.21
C GLU A 620 7.64 27.78 -15.51
N LYS A 621 7.75 27.44 -16.79
CA LYS A 621 8.03 26.08 -17.26
C LYS A 621 9.48 25.73 -16.95
N VAL A 622 9.68 24.57 -16.34
CA VAL A 622 11.01 24.00 -16.06
C VAL A 622 11.06 22.53 -16.50
N ASN A 623 12.25 21.94 -16.48
CA ASN A 623 12.39 20.52 -16.76
C ASN A 623 11.54 19.70 -15.77
N GLY A 624 10.66 18.83 -16.28
CA GLY A 624 9.80 17.98 -15.47
C GLY A 624 8.56 18.63 -14.85
N GLY A 625 8.29 19.93 -15.07
CA GLY A 625 7.11 20.58 -14.48
C GLY A 625 7.12 22.10 -14.58
N TYR A 626 6.68 22.75 -13.51
CA TYR A 626 6.56 24.20 -13.37
C TYR A 626 7.01 24.66 -11.99
N THR A 627 7.46 25.91 -11.88
CA THR A 627 7.63 26.63 -10.62
C THR A 627 6.49 27.64 -10.47
N PHE A 628 6.16 27.95 -9.22
CA PHE A 628 5.02 28.80 -8.87
C PHE A 628 5.47 29.82 -7.84
N LYS A 629 5.67 31.08 -8.23
CA LYS A 629 6.11 32.17 -7.34
C LYS A 629 4.96 33.13 -7.06
N ASN A 630 4.61 33.32 -5.80
CA ASN A 630 3.56 34.26 -5.43
C ASN A 630 4.04 35.72 -5.59
N LEU A 631 3.22 36.59 -6.16
CA LEU A 631 3.60 37.99 -6.37
C LEU A 631 3.58 38.82 -5.08
N TYR A 632 2.67 38.54 -4.14
CA TYR A 632 2.59 39.24 -2.86
C TYR A 632 3.80 38.93 -1.97
N THR A 633 4.13 37.66 -1.76
CA THR A 633 5.19 37.26 -0.81
C THR A 633 6.58 37.16 -1.45
N GLY A 634 6.67 36.96 -2.76
CA GLY A 634 7.91 36.65 -3.46
C GLY A 634 8.45 35.23 -3.23
N LEU A 635 7.69 34.36 -2.55
CA LEU A 635 8.07 32.98 -2.25
C LEU A 635 7.47 31.97 -3.24
N TYR A 636 8.05 30.78 -3.31
CA TYR A 636 7.61 29.68 -4.15
C TYR A 636 6.68 28.73 -3.43
N LEU A 637 5.69 28.18 -4.13
CA LEU A 637 4.87 27.08 -3.65
C LEU A 637 5.71 25.80 -3.52
N GLU A 638 5.66 25.17 -2.35
CA GLU A 638 6.39 23.94 -2.04
C GLU A 638 5.53 22.97 -1.23
N ARG A 639 5.86 21.68 -1.26
CA ARG A 639 5.29 20.67 -0.37
C ARG A 639 6.05 20.61 0.96
N ASP A 640 5.34 20.63 2.09
CA ASP A 640 5.95 20.30 3.38
C ASP A 640 6.23 18.79 3.48
N THR A 641 7.51 18.41 3.59
CA THR A 641 7.97 17.02 3.73
C THR A 641 8.23 16.59 5.17
N THR A 642 8.20 17.52 6.13
CA THR A 642 8.57 17.27 7.54
C THR A 642 7.41 16.79 8.40
N LYS A 643 6.17 17.06 7.97
CA LYS A 643 4.96 16.53 8.58
C LYS A 643 4.54 15.29 7.80
N ASN A 644 4.29 14.19 8.51
CA ASN A 644 3.86 12.89 7.95
C ASN A 644 2.44 12.93 7.33
N GLY A 645 2.14 13.92 6.49
CA GLY A 645 0.90 14.04 5.75
C GLY A 645 0.51 15.48 5.42
N ALA A 646 0.57 15.81 4.12
CA ALA A 646 -0.50 16.53 3.44
C ALA A 646 -0.67 18.04 3.67
N ALA A 647 0.36 18.87 3.49
CA ALA A 647 0.14 20.31 3.34
C ALA A 647 1.10 20.98 2.34
N MET A 648 0.61 22.03 1.67
CA MET A 648 1.44 22.96 0.90
C MET A 648 1.93 24.08 1.80
N ARG A 649 3.10 24.62 1.47
CA ARG A 649 3.74 25.75 2.16
C ARG A 649 4.46 26.64 1.15
N GLN A 650 5.19 27.63 1.67
CA GLN A 650 6.05 28.50 0.89
C GLN A 650 7.53 28.20 1.13
N SER A 651 8.36 28.49 0.13
CA SER A 651 9.81 28.30 0.15
C SER A 651 10.54 29.45 -0.55
N GLU A 652 11.75 29.75 -0.11
CA GLU A 652 12.64 30.67 -0.83
C GLU A 652 13.16 30.04 -2.13
N LYS A 653 13.27 28.71 -2.14
CA LYS A 653 13.81 27.96 -3.27
C LYS A 653 12.68 27.44 -4.15
N PRO A 654 12.80 27.55 -5.48
CA PRO A 654 11.81 27.01 -6.39
C PRO A 654 11.70 25.48 -6.24
N SER A 655 10.47 24.99 -6.23
CA SER A 655 10.15 23.58 -6.32
C SER A 655 9.50 23.27 -7.67
N THR A 656 9.84 22.12 -8.24
CA THR A 656 9.22 21.64 -9.48
C THR A 656 7.95 20.88 -9.14
N ILE A 657 6.83 21.34 -9.69
CA ILE A 657 5.51 20.70 -9.57
C ILE A 657 5.07 20.30 -10.98
N ALA A 658 4.82 19.01 -11.20
CA ALA A 658 4.32 18.52 -12.48
C ALA A 658 2.81 18.77 -12.59
N ILE A 659 2.29 18.76 -13.82
CA ILE A 659 0.85 18.83 -14.07
C ILE A 659 0.44 17.70 -15.00
N GLU A 660 -0.77 17.19 -14.82
CA GLU A 660 -1.38 16.18 -15.70
C GLU A 660 -2.87 16.48 -15.90
N TYR A 661 -3.48 15.94 -16.96
CA TYR A 661 -4.91 16.13 -17.23
C TYR A 661 -5.76 15.53 -16.09
N ALA A 662 -6.69 16.32 -15.53
CA ALA A 662 -7.51 15.90 -14.40
C ALA A 662 -8.60 14.87 -14.75
N LYS A 663 -8.67 14.42 -16.02
CA LYS A 663 -9.83 13.70 -16.59
C LYS A 663 -11.13 14.52 -16.55
N VAL A 664 -10.98 15.85 -16.53
CA VAL A 664 -12.07 16.84 -16.61
C VAL A 664 -11.63 17.95 -17.56
N PRO A 665 -12.46 18.30 -18.56
CA PRO A 665 -12.14 19.35 -19.52
C PRO A 665 -11.81 20.67 -18.83
N GLY A 666 -10.67 21.27 -19.19
CA GLY A 666 -10.23 22.56 -18.65
C GLY A 666 -9.47 22.49 -17.33
N ALA A 667 -9.22 21.30 -16.79
CA ALA A 667 -8.59 21.13 -15.49
C ALA A 667 -7.36 20.20 -15.51
N PHE A 668 -6.46 20.45 -14.57
CA PHE A 668 -5.23 19.71 -14.32
C PHE A 668 -5.15 19.26 -12.87
N ASN A 669 -4.43 18.16 -12.63
CA ASN A 669 -3.92 17.86 -11.30
C ASN A 669 -2.50 18.42 -11.17
N LEU A 670 -2.17 18.97 -10.00
CA LEU A 670 -0.81 19.41 -9.65
C LEU A 670 -0.11 18.32 -8.84
N VAL A 671 1.05 17.85 -9.29
CA VAL A 671 1.76 16.69 -8.76
C VAL A 671 3.08 17.11 -8.11
N VAL A 672 3.20 16.87 -6.79
CA VAL A 672 4.31 17.38 -5.96
C VAL A 672 5.26 16.31 -5.40
N GLY A 673 4.96 15.02 -5.61
CA GLY A 673 5.88 13.86 -5.52
C GLY A 673 6.61 13.53 -4.20
N ASN A 674 6.91 12.24 -3.99
CA ASN A 674 8.22 11.80 -3.51
C ASN A 674 8.49 10.47 -4.24
N GLY A 675 9.25 10.53 -5.34
CA GLY A 675 9.27 9.56 -6.43
C GLY A 675 9.83 8.17 -6.12
N LYS A 676 9.23 7.42 -5.18
CA LYS A 676 9.56 6.01 -4.96
C LYS A 676 8.39 5.03 -4.97
N THR A 677 7.14 5.40 -4.70
CA THR A 677 5.98 4.46 -4.91
C THR A 677 4.58 5.08 -5.11
N THR A 678 4.30 6.35 -4.78
CA THR A 678 2.97 6.97 -5.06
C THR A 678 3.07 8.48 -5.36
N ASN A 679 2.39 8.93 -6.42
CA ASN A 679 2.19 10.36 -6.72
C ASN A 679 1.44 11.04 -5.56
N ARG A 680 1.68 12.35 -5.38
CA ARG A 680 0.93 13.20 -4.44
C ARG A 680 0.34 14.38 -5.18
N TYR A 681 -0.96 14.57 -5.03
CA TYR A 681 -1.75 15.57 -5.71
C TYR A 681 -2.16 16.68 -4.75
N VAL A 682 -1.97 17.94 -5.17
CA VAL A 682 -2.48 19.12 -4.45
C VAL A 682 -4.02 19.02 -4.38
N ASN A 683 -4.60 19.37 -3.24
CA ASN A 683 -6.03 19.16 -3.01
C ASN A 683 -6.63 20.28 -2.13
N ALA A 684 -7.80 20.77 -2.56
CA ALA A 684 -8.65 21.71 -1.84
C ALA A 684 -9.43 21.01 -0.73
N GLN A 685 -8.90 21.03 0.49
CA GLN A 685 -9.58 20.42 1.63
C GLN A 685 -10.94 21.12 1.86
N PRO A 686 -12.07 20.39 1.80
CA PRO A 686 -13.36 20.97 2.08
C PRO A 686 -13.55 21.08 3.60
N ASP A 687 -14.27 22.11 4.04
CA ASP A 687 -14.72 22.19 5.43
C ASP A 687 -16.22 22.47 5.48
N ALA A 688 -16.93 21.70 6.30
CA ALA A 688 -18.36 21.83 6.53
C ALA A 688 -18.69 22.55 7.85
N ARG A 689 -17.75 22.75 8.79
CA ARG A 689 -18.07 23.30 10.14
C ARG A 689 -17.00 24.09 10.92
N SER A 690 -15.69 24.17 10.60
CA SER A 690 -14.75 25.11 11.27
C SER A 690 -13.31 25.15 10.74
N MET A 691 -12.86 26.37 10.39
CA MET A 691 -11.49 26.90 10.42
C MET A 691 -10.35 26.08 9.79
N SER A 692 -10.39 25.83 8.48
CA SER A 692 -9.38 26.43 7.57
C SER A 692 -9.38 25.88 6.14
N PRO A 693 -9.39 26.74 5.12
CA PRO A 693 -9.30 26.37 3.71
C PRO A 693 -7.85 26.11 3.25
N TYR A 694 -7.05 25.38 4.03
CA TYR A 694 -5.63 25.14 3.70
C TYR A 694 -5.46 24.05 2.65
N ILE A 695 -4.35 24.13 1.91
CA ILE A 695 -4.09 23.22 0.80
C ILE A 695 -3.32 21.99 1.28
N VAL A 696 -3.85 20.80 0.96
CA VAL A 696 -3.32 19.51 1.38
C VAL A 696 -2.83 18.69 0.19
N THR A 697 -2.19 17.53 0.44
CA THR A 697 -1.76 16.62 -0.63
C THR A 697 -2.24 15.19 -0.42
N TRP A 698 -2.93 14.60 -1.39
CA TRP A 698 -3.48 13.24 -1.34
C TRP A 698 -2.72 12.31 -2.28
N ASN A 699 -2.82 10.98 -2.08
CA ASN A 699 -2.18 9.98 -2.94
C ASN A 699 -3.07 9.52 -4.11
N VAL A 700 -4.28 10.07 -4.23
CA VAL A 700 -5.27 9.76 -5.27
C VAL A 700 -5.85 11.07 -5.80
N ALA A 701 -6.09 11.12 -7.10
CA ALA A 701 -6.83 12.14 -7.82
C ALA A 701 -7.82 11.45 -8.76
N LYS A 702 -9.04 11.97 -8.87
CA LYS A 702 -10.09 11.40 -9.72
C LYS A 702 -11.05 12.47 -10.24
N GLY A 703 -10.94 12.79 -11.53
CA GLY A 703 -11.93 13.62 -12.20
C GLY A 703 -12.06 15.00 -11.54
N ALA A 704 -13.29 15.45 -11.33
CA ALA A 704 -13.61 16.76 -10.74
C ALA A 704 -13.60 16.72 -9.21
N ASP A 705 -12.69 15.96 -8.60
CA ASP A 705 -12.52 16.02 -7.15
C ASP A 705 -11.77 17.30 -6.74
N ASN A 706 -11.46 17.41 -5.45
CA ASN A 706 -10.77 18.59 -4.91
C ASN A 706 -9.33 18.81 -5.43
N SER A 707 -8.81 17.93 -6.29
CA SER A 707 -7.49 18.09 -6.90
C SER A 707 -7.50 18.63 -8.33
N ALA A 708 -8.68 19.00 -8.86
CA ALA A 708 -8.83 19.58 -10.19
C ALA A 708 -8.64 21.10 -10.16
N PHE A 709 -7.70 21.61 -10.96
CA PHE A 709 -7.36 23.03 -11.05
C PHE A 709 -7.31 23.55 -12.49
N SER A 710 -7.84 24.75 -12.73
CA SER A 710 -7.62 25.49 -13.96
C SER A 710 -6.67 26.66 -13.76
N PHE A 711 -6.06 27.09 -14.86
CA PHE A 711 -5.15 28.22 -14.91
C PHE A 711 -5.84 29.37 -15.61
N LYS A 712 -6.18 30.44 -14.89
CA LYS A 712 -6.73 31.67 -15.46
C LYS A 712 -5.58 32.63 -15.72
N ALA A 713 -5.20 32.78 -16.98
CA ALA A 713 -4.15 33.72 -17.38
C ALA A 713 -4.59 35.15 -17.06
N VAL A 714 -3.65 35.97 -16.59
CA VAL A 714 -3.87 37.37 -16.23
C VAL A 714 -3.07 38.25 -17.18
N ASP A 715 -3.72 39.25 -17.75
CA ASP A 715 -3.04 40.23 -18.61
C ASP A 715 -2.10 41.10 -17.78
N GLU A 716 -0.92 41.40 -18.32
CA GLU A 716 0.08 42.21 -17.61
C GLU A 716 -0.42 43.64 -17.33
N ASN A 717 -1.23 44.22 -18.22
CA ASN A 717 -1.77 45.56 -18.02
C ASN A 717 -2.85 45.57 -16.93
N GLU A 718 -3.72 44.54 -16.91
CA GLU A 718 -4.71 44.38 -15.85
C GLU A 718 -4.04 44.32 -14.46
N LEU A 719 -2.91 43.62 -14.35
CA LEU A 719 -2.17 43.56 -13.10
C LEU A 719 -1.51 44.90 -12.73
N ASN A 720 -1.04 45.67 -13.71
CA ASN A 720 -0.51 47.02 -13.46
C ASN A 720 -1.60 48.00 -13.02
N ASP A 721 -2.81 47.89 -13.58
CA ASP A 721 -3.98 48.66 -13.16
C ASP A 721 -4.34 48.33 -11.71
N VAL A 722 -4.29 47.05 -11.31
CA VAL A 722 -4.48 46.62 -9.92
C VAL A 722 -3.48 47.29 -8.97
N LEU A 723 -2.20 47.41 -9.36
CA LEU A 723 -1.20 48.11 -8.54
C LEU A 723 -1.48 49.61 -8.45
N ALA A 724 -1.96 50.23 -9.53
CA ALA A 724 -2.26 51.65 -9.58
C ALA A 724 -3.50 52.01 -8.73
N ASP A 725 -4.56 51.19 -8.80
CA ASP A 725 -5.81 51.39 -8.07
C ASP A 725 -5.68 51.07 -6.58
N GLY A 726 -4.70 50.24 -6.23
CA GLY A 726 -4.40 49.82 -4.86
C GLY A 726 -4.73 48.35 -4.63
N VAL A 727 -3.91 47.73 -3.78
CA VAL A 727 -4.01 46.31 -3.43
C VAL A 727 -4.64 46.14 -2.06
N VAL A 728 -5.44 45.10 -1.91
CA VAL A 728 -6.09 44.77 -0.65
C VAL A 728 -5.05 44.21 0.33
N TYR A 729 -5.12 44.69 1.57
CA TYR A 729 -4.46 44.10 2.73
C TYR A 729 -5.50 43.78 3.79
N GLU A 730 -5.63 42.50 4.15
CA GLU A 730 -6.53 42.04 5.21
C GLU A 730 -6.06 42.57 6.57
N LEU A 731 -6.97 43.25 7.28
CA LEU A 731 -6.76 43.73 8.64
C LEU A 731 -6.97 42.58 9.63
N GLN A 732 -6.16 42.58 10.68
CA GLN A 732 -6.31 41.60 11.76
C GLN A 732 -7.48 41.94 12.72
N SER A 733 -8.08 43.13 12.58
CA SER A 733 -9.23 43.61 13.34
C SER A 733 -9.88 44.80 12.63
N LYS A 734 -11.17 45.04 12.87
CA LYS A 734 -11.86 46.23 12.33
C LYS A 734 -11.60 47.48 13.17
N THR A 735 -11.15 47.30 14.41
CA THR A 735 -10.94 48.35 15.42
C THR A 735 -9.61 48.20 16.16
N GLY A 736 -9.16 49.28 16.79
CA GLY A 736 -7.94 49.28 17.62
C GLY A 736 -6.64 49.26 16.81
N PHE A 737 -5.50 49.35 17.50
CA PHE A 737 -4.19 49.40 16.87
C PHE A 737 -3.76 48.04 16.29
N GLN A 738 -2.95 48.07 15.24
CA GLN A 738 -2.36 46.87 14.63
C GLN A 738 -0.93 47.17 14.21
N ILE A 739 -0.12 46.12 14.14
CA ILE A 739 1.23 46.21 13.57
C ILE A 739 1.18 45.53 12.21
N VAL A 740 1.59 46.26 11.18
CA VAL A 740 1.60 45.82 9.78
C VAL A 740 3.04 45.78 9.29
N THR A 741 3.43 44.67 8.67
CA THR A 741 4.72 44.50 7.99
C THR A 741 4.48 43.93 6.60
N LEU A 742 4.59 44.79 5.58
CA LEU A 742 4.33 44.41 4.19
C LEU A 742 5.59 43.95 3.48
N PRO A 743 5.50 42.97 2.57
CA PRO A 743 6.62 42.49 1.77
C PRO A 743 7.05 43.47 0.68
N PHE A 744 6.27 44.50 0.37
CA PHE A 744 6.60 45.53 -0.63
C PHE A 744 6.45 46.93 -0.04
N ALA A 745 7.07 47.91 -0.71
CA ALA A 745 6.98 49.31 -0.30
C ALA A 745 5.64 49.91 -0.73
N ILE A 746 5.06 50.77 0.12
CA ILE A 746 3.78 51.46 -0.13
C ILE A 746 3.93 52.97 -0.04
N LYS A 747 3.10 53.70 -0.79
CA LYS A 747 2.93 55.15 -0.69
C LYS A 747 1.86 55.44 0.37
N VAL A 748 2.18 56.34 1.30
CA VAL A 748 1.25 56.80 2.34
C VAL A 748 0.47 58.00 1.83
N GLN A 749 -0.85 57.92 1.87
CA GLN A 749 -1.75 59.01 1.51
C GLN A 749 -2.10 59.87 2.73
N ALA A 750 -2.53 61.12 2.50
CA ALA A 750 -2.72 62.14 3.53
C ALA A 750 -3.71 61.78 4.65
N ASN A 751 -4.54 60.75 4.46
CA ASN A 751 -5.54 60.29 5.44
C ASN A 751 -5.33 58.85 5.90
N ASP A 752 -4.22 58.21 5.51
CA ASP A 752 -3.96 56.85 5.95
C ASP A 752 -3.69 56.83 7.45
N GLY A 753 -4.25 55.83 8.12
CA GLY A 753 -4.10 55.61 9.56
C GLY A 753 -2.74 55.02 9.97
N PHE A 754 -1.66 55.27 9.21
CA PHE A 754 -0.33 54.75 9.47
C PHE A 754 0.51 55.66 10.35
N TYR A 755 1.25 55.07 11.29
CA TYR A 755 2.10 55.78 12.24
C TYR A 755 3.42 55.06 12.51
N HIS A 756 4.50 55.84 12.63
CA HIS A 756 5.79 55.39 13.14
C HIS A 756 5.86 55.51 14.66
N VAL A 757 6.59 54.61 15.31
CA VAL A 757 6.93 54.72 16.73
C VAL A 757 8.13 55.64 16.86
N ILE A 758 8.03 56.66 17.72
CA ILE A 758 9.13 57.61 17.98
C ILE A 758 9.74 57.45 19.38
N GLY A 759 9.18 56.55 20.20
CA GLY A 759 9.71 56.20 21.52
C GLY A 759 8.61 55.88 22.54
N GLN A 760 9.00 55.82 23.81
CA GLN A 760 8.11 55.61 24.95
C GLN A 760 8.26 56.73 25.97
N ASN A 761 7.15 57.28 26.47
CA ASN A 761 7.17 58.31 27.50
C ASN A 761 7.54 57.67 28.85
N ALA A 762 8.61 58.12 29.50
CA ALA A 762 9.09 57.53 30.75
C ALA A 762 8.15 57.77 31.95
N ALA A 763 7.33 58.83 31.93
CA ALA A 763 6.44 59.20 33.03
C ALA A 763 5.08 58.50 32.93
N THR A 764 4.45 58.54 31.74
CA THR A 764 3.13 57.91 31.53
C THR A 764 3.22 56.46 31.12
N LYS A 765 4.39 56.03 30.61
CA LYS A 765 4.69 54.72 30.01
C LYS A 765 4.10 54.55 28.61
N ASP A 766 3.41 55.53 28.06
CA ASP A 766 2.74 55.36 26.76
C ASP A 766 3.75 55.26 25.61
N VAL A 767 3.44 54.43 24.62
CA VAL A 767 4.18 54.39 23.36
C VAL A 767 3.72 55.57 22.51
N VAL A 768 4.66 56.41 22.08
CA VAL A 768 4.39 57.65 21.37
C VAL A 768 4.53 57.41 19.86
N LEU A 769 3.54 57.86 19.11
CA LEU A 769 3.42 57.66 17.66
C LEU A 769 3.46 58.99 16.90
N LYS A 770 4.01 58.96 15.70
CA LYS A 770 3.99 60.06 14.73
C LYS A 770 3.40 59.59 13.41
N LYS A 771 2.55 60.39 12.77
CA LYS A 771 1.90 60.03 11.51
C LYS A 771 2.95 59.73 10.44
N ALA A 772 2.75 58.64 9.70
CA ALA A 772 3.62 58.28 8.59
C ALA A 772 3.33 59.18 7.38
N GLU A 773 4.37 59.50 6.61
CA GLU A 773 4.28 60.30 5.37
C GLU A 773 5.25 59.73 4.32
N GLY A 774 4.95 59.98 3.03
CA GLY A 774 5.82 59.57 1.94
C GLY A 774 5.75 58.07 1.64
N VAL A 775 6.84 57.34 1.87
CA VAL A 775 6.97 55.91 1.53
C VAL A 775 7.28 55.10 2.78
N ILE A 776 6.54 54.00 2.98
CA ILE A 776 6.91 52.96 3.92
C ILE A 776 7.68 51.88 3.13
N PRO A 777 8.98 51.69 3.39
CA PRO A 777 9.80 50.65 2.78
C PRO A 777 9.27 49.23 3.03
N ALA A 778 9.57 48.33 2.09
CA ALA A 778 9.30 46.91 2.23
C ALA A 778 9.97 46.34 3.49
N GLY A 779 9.25 45.50 4.23
CA GLY A 779 9.72 44.86 5.47
C GLY A 779 9.77 45.76 6.70
N GLN A 780 9.47 47.07 6.59
CA GLN A 780 9.38 47.95 7.73
C GLN A 780 8.03 47.76 8.45
N ALA A 781 8.09 47.55 9.77
CA ALA A 781 6.88 47.54 10.59
C ALA A 781 6.34 48.96 10.82
N VAL A 782 5.02 49.09 10.75
CA VAL A 782 4.29 50.33 10.98
C VAL A 782 3.06 50.05 11.85
N ILE A 783 2.63 51.04 12.63
CA ILE A 783 1.36 50.96 13.34
C ILE A 783 0.25 51.41 12.40
N TYR A 784 -0.80 50.61 12.28
CA TYR A 784 -2.05 51.01 11.62
C TYR A 784 -3.17 51.15 12.65
N LYS A 785 -3.94 52.23 12.56
CA LYS A 785 -5.17 52.43 13.32
C LYS A 785 -6.34 52.64 12.35
N PRO A 786 -7.31 51.73 12.29
CA PRO A 786 -8.53 51.91 11.51
C PRO A 786 -9.27 53.19 11.93
N ALA A 787 -9.95 53.81 10.97
CA ALA A 787 -10.83 54.95 11.25
C ALA A 787 -11.96 54.54 12.21
N ASN A 788 -12.48 55.50 12.98
CA ASN A 788 -13.62 55.25 13.86
C ASN A 788 -14.84 54.80 13.05
N GLY A 789 -15.45 53.68 13.44
CA GLY A 789 -16.60 53.12 12.72
C GLY A 789 -16.26 52.31 11.47
N ASN A 790 -14.98 52.01 11.22
CA ASN A 790 -14.56 51.12 10.14
C ASN A 790 -15.28 49.77 10.23
N THR A 791 -16.02 49.42 9.18
CA THR A 791 -16.77 48.16 9.07
C THR A 791 -16.05 47.10 8.26
N ASP A 792 -14.98 47.46 7.56
CA ASP A 792 -14.25 46.58 6.68
C ASP A 792 -13.13 45.88 7.43
N ASP A 793 -12.90 44.62 7.08
CA ASP A 793 -11.78 43.79 7.56
C ASP A 793 -10.56 43.90 6.65
N PHE A 794 -10.49 44.92 5.80
CA PHE A 794 -9.35 45.17 4.92
C PHE A 794 -9.12 46.66 4.68
N ILE A 795 -7.98 46.99 4.10
CA ILE A 795 -7.64 48.31 3.55
C ILE A 795 -7.04 48.18 2.16
N ASN A 796 -7.12 49.24 1.37
CA ASN A 796 -6.34 49.33 0.14
C ASN A 796 -5.04 50.08 0.43
N VAL A 797 -3.92 49.45 0.12
CA VAL A 797 -2.60 50.07 0.17
C VAL A 797 -2.11 50.29 -1.26
N THR A 798 -1.43 51.41 -1.52
CA THR A 798 -0.91 51.71 -2.85
C THR A 798 0.58 51.32 -2.91
N PRO A 799 0.96 50.27 -3.67
CA PRO A 799 2.36 49.93 -3.88
C PRO A 799 3.15 51.10 -4.51
N VAL A 800 4.44 51.18 -4.20
CA VAL A 800 5.34 52.14 -4.88
C VAL A 800 5.55 51.74 -6.35
N ALA A 801 5.64 50.43 -6.60
CA ALA A 801 5.77 49.87 -7.94
C ALA A 801 4.50 50.12 -8.76
N THR A 802 4.67 50.55 -10.00
CA THR A 802 3.59 50.77 -10.98
C THR A 802 3.61 49.72 -12.10
N ASP A 803 4.64 48.89 -12.12
CA ASP A 803 4.79 47.71 -12.97
C ASP A 803 5.03 46.52 -12.05
N TYR A 804 4.24 45.46 -12.20
CA TYR A 804 4.37 44.25 -11.38
C TYR A 804 5.74 43.59 -11.51
N LYS A 805 6.46 43.78 -12.62
CA LYS A 805 7.84 43.29 -12.80
C LYS A 805 8.83 44.00 -11.88
N GLN A 806 8.48 45.18 -11.38
CA GLN A 806 9.27 45.97 -10.42
C GLN A 806 8.85 45.68 -8.96
N LEU A 807 7.84 44.84 -8.75
CA LEU A 807 7.40 44.43 -7.42
C LEU A 807 8.46 43.52 -6.78
N ASN A 808 9.31 44.12 -5.95
CA ASN A 808 10.39 43.43 -5.24
C ASN A 808 9.94 43.02 -3.84
N ALA A 809 9.05 42.04 -3.76
CA ALA A 809 8.61 41.47 -2.49
C ALA A 809 9.80 40.92 -1.68
N THR A 810 9.90 41.30 -0.41
CA THR A 810 10.86 40.80 0.57
C THR A 810 10.16 39.96 1.63
N PHE A 811 10.86 38.94 2.11
CA PHE A 811 10.49 38.14 3.27
C PHE A 811 11.51 38.33 4.42
N THR A 812 12.35 39.37 4.31
CA THR A 812 13.30 39.78 5.37
C THR A 812 12.82 41.08 6.00
N PRO A 813 12.56 41.12 7.33
CA PRO A 813 12.18 42.35 8.01
C PRO A 813 13.27 43.41 7.94
N ALA A 814 12.88 44.67 7.80
CA ALA A 814 13.81 45.79 7.90
C ALA A 814 14.30 45.95 9.35
N GLN A 815 15.52 46.45 9.51
CA GLN A 815 16.06 46.72 10.85
C GLN A 815 15.27 47.84 11.53
N SER A 816 14.88 47.61 12.78
CA SER A 816 14.17 48.59 13.60
C SER A 816 15.11 49.70 14.10
N THR A 817 14.74 50.97 13.90
CA THR A 817 15.44 52.15 14.43
C THR A 817 14.95 52.54 15.83
N ASP A 818 13.64 52.46 16.07
CA ASP A 818 12.98 53.01 17.27
C ASP A 818 12.34 51.94 18.16
N GLY A 819 12.65 50.66 17.87
CA GLY A 819 12.28 49.50 18.67
C GLY A 819 11.03 48.75 18.17
N LEU A 820 10.24 49.28 17.23
CA LEU A 820 9.18 48.51 16.55
C LEU A 820 9.78 47.54 15.53
N LYS A 821 9.59 46.24 15.71
CA LYS A 821 10.19 45.17 14.90
C LYS A 821 9.13 44.44 14.08
N GLY A 822 9.36 44.31 12.77
CA GLY A 822 8.52 43.50 11.88
C GLY A 822 8.90 42.03 11.88
N VAL A 823 7.93 41.17 11.55
CA VAL A 823 8.14 39.73 11.40
C VAL A 823 7.39 39.21 10.17
N PHE A 824 7.99 38.28 9.44
CA PHE A 824 7.36 37.53 8.35
C PHE A 824 7.08 36.07 8.71
N GLU A 825 7.54 35.62 9.87
CA GLU A 825 7.26 34.30 10.44
C GLU A 825 6.46 34.46 11.74
N LYS A 826 5.70 33.41 12.10
CA LYS A 826 5.14 33.31 13.45
C LYS A 826 6.29 33.26 14.46
N THR A 827 6.39 34.29 15.28
CA THR A 827 7.58 34.53 16.12
C THR A 827 7.22 34.44 17.60
N GLU A 828 7.91 33.58 18.33
CA GLU A 828 7.84 33.55 19.80
C GLU A 828 8.64 34.73 20.38
N LEU A 829 8.01 35.43 21.31
CA LEU A 829 8.56 36.65 21.90
C LEU A 829 9.38 36.34 23.14
N ALA A 830 10.50 37.05 23.31
CA ALA A 830 11.16 37.15 24.61
C ALA A 830 10.22 37.86 25.62
N VAL A 831 10.33 37.50 26.90
CA VAL A 831 9.57 38.15 27.98
C VAL A 831 9.94 39.63 28.04
N GLU A 832 8.95 40.47 28.36
CA GLU A 832 9.05 41.95 28.48
C GLU A 832 9.19 42.73 27.16
N ASN A 833 9.08 42.07 26.00
CA ASN A 833 8.77 42.78 24.76
C ASN A 833 7.33 43.31 24.81
N GLY A 834 7.02 44.36 24.06
CA GLY A 834 5.66 44.87 23.96
C GLY A 834 4.85 44.13 22.90
N VAL A 835 3.64 43.72 23.25
CA VAL A 835 2.62 43.16 22.36
C VAL A 835 1.32 43.94 22.53
N LEU A 836 0.50 44.05 21.48
CA LEU A 836 -0.82 44.67 21.62
C LEU A 836 -1.74 43.77 22.45
N SER A 837 -2.57 44.37 23.29
CA SER A 837 -3.62 43.66 24.02
C SER A 837 -4.62 43.02 23.06
N ALA A 838 -5.39 42.03 23.55
CA ALA A 838 -6.39 41.33 22.73
C ALA A 838 -7.45 42.27 22.13
N ASP A 839 -7.86 43.30 22.88
CA ASP A 839 -8.76 44.38 22.42
C ASP A 839 -8.04 45.49 21.62
N ARG A 840 -6.71 45.38 21.47
CA ARG A 840 -5.84 46.27 20.68
C ARG A 840 -5.85 47.73 21.12
N THR A 841 -6.16 48.00 22.38
CA THR A 841 -6.22 49.36 22.93
C THR A 841 -4.95 49.79 23.65
N LYS A 842 -4.09 48.85 24.05
CA LYS A 842 -2.87 49.13 24.82
C LYS A 842 -1.73 48.16 24.49
N VAL A 843 -0.52 48.49 24.90
CA VAL A 843 0.66 47.62 24.88
C VAL A 843 0.80 46.89 26.21
N LEU A 844 0.97 45.58 26.14
CA LEU A 844 1.27 44.68 27.24
C LEU A 844 2.72 44.19 27.12
N LEU A 845 3.37 43.96 28.26
CA LEU A 845 4.62 43.21 28.30
C LEU A 845 4.35 41.71 28.08
N SER A 846 5.06 41.10 27.14
CA SER A 846 4.94 39.70 26.79
C SER A 846 5.41 38.78 27.91
N GLU A 847 4.72 37.66 28.07
CA GLU A 847 5.08 36.56 28.95
C GLU A 847 5.68 35.39 28.17
N LYS A 848 6.19 34.39 28.89
CA LYS A 848 6.79 33.22 28.26
C LYS A 848 5.75 32.46 27.44
N GLY A 849 6.03 32.26 26.16
CA GLY A 849 5.16 31.53 25.23
C GLY A 849 4.26 32.43 24.39
N ASP A 850 4.27 33.75 24.61
CA ASP A 850 3.58 34.71 23.76
C ASP A 850 4.17 34.72 22.34
N LYS A 851 3.29 34.86 21.34
CA LYS A 851 3.64 34.82 19.92
C LYS A 851 2.95 35.93 19.16
N VAL A 852 3.59 36.36 18.08
CA VAL A 852 3.00 37.23 17.07
C VAL A 852 2.93 36.49 15.74
N GLU A 853 1.90 36.78 14.95
CA GLU A 853 1.67 36.12 13.66
C GLU A 853 2.57 36.70 12.56
N ALA A 854 2.61 36.02 11.41
CA ALA A 854 3.35 36.48 10.23
C ALA A 854 2.81 37.83 9.68
N ASN A 855 3.67 38.62 9.03
CA ASN A 855 3.37 39.95 8.48
C ASN A 855 2.93 40.99 9.53
N THR A 856 3.21 40.72 10.80
CA THR A 856 2.92 41.62 11.93
C THR A 856 4.23 42.17 12.53
N GLY A 857 4.23 42.51 13.81
CA GLY A 857 5.43 42.90 14.52
C GLY A 857 5.21 42.96 16.03
N TYR A 858 6.23 43.43 16.74
CA TYR A 858 6.21 43.61 18.18
C TYR A 858 7.11 44.78 18.58
N PHE A 859 6.93 45.29 19.80
CA PHE A 859 7.79 46.34 20.34
C PHE A 859 8.98 45.67 21.06
N GLY A 860 10.18 45.84 20.54
CA GLY A 860 11.42 45.59 21.27
C GLY A 860 11.75 46.77 22.19
N LYS A 861 13.02 46.91 22.59
CA LYS A 861 13.47 48.05 23.41
C LYS A 861 13.13 49.37 22.72
N LEU A 862 12.22 50.15 23.31
CA LEU A 862 11.86 51.49 22.87
C LEU A 862 12.79 52.53 23.48
N GLN A 863 13.13 53.57 22.72
CA GLN A 863 13.89 54.71 23.26
C GLN A 863 12.98 55.62 24.09
N PRO A 864 13.44 56.15 25.23
CA PRO A 864 12.70 57.17 25.95
C PRO A 864 12.50 58.42 25.08
N THR A 865 11.29 58.98 25.07
CA THR A 865 11.02 60.25 24.38
C THR A 865 10.21 61.21 25.26
N THR A 866 10.44 62.50 25.07
CA THR A 866 9.63 63.59 25.63
C THR A 866 8.83 64.32 24.56
N GLU A 867 8.94 63.90 23.30
CA GLU A 867 8.09 64.42 22.23
C GLU A 867 6.63 64.02 22.47
N ALA A 868 5.69 64.92 22.18
CA ALA A 868 4.26 64.66 22.40
C ALA A 868 3.67 63.64 21.42
N GLY A 869 4.24 63.52 20.20
CA GLY A 869 3.68 62.73 19.11
C GLY A 869 2.33 63.23 18.61
N ASP A 870 1.81 62.57 17.58
CA ASP A 870 0.46 62.80 17.04
C ASP A 870 -0.60 61.90 17.70
N LEU A 871 -0.16 60.77 18.26
CA LEU A 871 -1.02 59.80 18.94
C LEU A 871 -0.20 58.99 19.96
N VAL A 872 -0.87 58.39 20.94
CA VAL A 872 -0.25 57.49 21.92
C VAL A 872 -1.00 56.17 22.01
N ILE A 873 -0.25 55.09 22.28
CA ILE A 873 -0.81 53.80 22.72
C ILE A 873 -0.49 53.64 24.20
N PRO A 874 -1.51 53.56 25.08
CA PRO A 874 -1.27 53.29 26.48
C PRO A 874 -0.46 52.01 26.70
N ALA A 875 0.44 51.95 27.68
CA ALA A 875 1.18 50.73 27.99
C ALA A 875 1.13 50.37 29.49
N ASN A 876 1.13 49.08 29.80
CA ASN A 876 1.12 48.61 31.20
C ASN A 876 2.50 48.70 31.89
N GLY A 877 3.57 48.91 31.13
CA GLY A 877 4.94 48.96 31.60
C GLY A 877 5.90 49.57 30.58
N ILE A 878 7.12 49.86 31.01
CA ILE A 878 8.22 50.23 30.10
C ILE A 878 8.66 48.97 29.35
N VAL A 879 8.73 49.04 28.02
CA VAL A 879 9.16 47.91 27.19
C VAL A 879 10.67 47.80 27.24
N THR A 880 11.20 46.77 27.91
CA THR A 880 12.65 46.55 28.04
C THR A 880 13.05 45.14 27.66
N THR A 881 14.30 44.93 27.23
CA THR A 881 14.84 43.60 26.93
C THR A 881 15.48 42.92 28.15
N ILE A 882 15.29 43.44 29.38
CA ILE A 882 15.93 42.91 30.60
C ILE A 882 14.90 42.13 31.39
N GLY A 883 14.70 40.85 31.03
CA GLY A 883 13.87 39.95 31.80
C GLY A 883 14.26 40.02 33.28
N ALA A 884 13.30 40.37 34.14
CA ALA A 884 13.52 40.42 35.58
C ALA A 884 14.22 39.13 36.03
N VAL A 885 15.44 39.26 36.57
CA VAL A 885 16.20 38.16 37.15
C VAL A 885 15.39 37.59 38.31
N ARG A 886 14.56 36.58 38.03
CA ARG A 886 13.93 35.75 39.06
C ARG A 886 15.00 34.78 39.54
N PHE A 887 15.63 35.09 40.68
CA PHE A 887 16.34 34.07 41.44
C PHE A 887 15.32 32.98 41.80
N ALA A 888 15.47 31.79 41.20
CA ALA A 888 14.70 30.62 41.62
C ALA A 888 15.00 30.36 43.11
N PRO A 889 13.98 30.14 43.97
CA PRO A 889 14.24 29.75 45.34
C PRO A 889 14.74 28.30 45.33
N ALA A 890 16.06 28.12 45.38
CA ALA A 890 16.63 26.85 45.77
C ALA A 890 16.28 26.63 47.25
N ALA A 891 15.42 25.64 47.50
CA ALA A 891 15.07 25.02 48.79
C ALA A 891 14.86 25.97 49.99
N ALA A 892 13.63 26.02 50.50
CA ALA A 892 13.27 26.68 51.76
C ALA A 892 14.07 26.10 52.95
N GLY A 893 15.29 26.61 53.17
CA GLY A 893 16.05 26.41 54.39
C GLY A 893 15.68 27.49 55.40
N ASN A 894 15.08 27.08 56.52
CA ASN A 894 14.78 27.99 57.63
C ASN A 894 16.07 28.66 58.14
N GLY A 895 16.19 29.99 57.96
CA GLY A 895 17.38 30.75 58.31
C GLY A 895 17.33 32.22 57.91
N VAL A 896 18.16 33.02 58.59
CA VAL A 896 18.40 34.44 58.27
C VAL A 896 19.79 34.56 57.63
N TYR A 897 19.86 35.26 56.51
CA TYR A 897 21.11 35.49 55.76
C TYR A 897 21.31 36.98 55.48
N THR A 898 22.56 37.41 55.41
CA THR A 898 22.90 38.72 54.84
C THR A 898 22.71 38.70 53.33
N LEU A 899 22.64 39.88 52.70
CA LEU A 899 22.60 40.02 51.24
C LEU A 899 23.79 39.36 50.51
N GLY A 900 24.93 39.21 51.20
CA GLY A 900 26.12 38.51 50.68
C GLY A 900 26.12 36.99 50.88
N GLY A 901 25.02 36.39 51.39
CA GLY A 901 24.88 34.94 51.51
C GLY A 901 25.42 34.32 52.80
N VAL A 902 25.83 35.14 53.79
CA VAL A 902 26.33 34.64 55.08
C VAL A 902 25.16 34.34 56.02
N ARG A 903 25.11 33.12 56.58
CA ARG A 903 24.07 32.68 57.52
C ARG A 903 24.32 33.26 58.93
N LEU A 904 23.30 33.87 59.51
CA LEU A 904 23.33 34.37 60.89
C LEU A 904 22.71 33.35 61.85
N LYS A 905 23.36 33.07 62.99
CA LYS A 905 22.79 32.24 64.06
C LYS A 905 21.71 33.05 64.80
N ALA A 906 20.57 32.42 65.08
CA ALA A 906 19.36 33.06 65.58
C ALA A 906 19.62 34.00 66.79
N ALA A 907 19.62 35.31 66.53
CA ALA A 907 19.56 36.34 67.55
C ALA A 907 18.12 36.87 67.63
N LYS A 908 17.58 37.07 68.84
CA LYS A 908 16.20 37.57 69.04
C LYS A 908 16.00 39.01 68.51
N GLN A 909 17.06 39.72 68.14
CA GLN A 909 17.03 41.04 67.51
C GLN A 909 18.13 41.10 66.44
N LEU A 910 17.74 41.48 65.21
CA LEU A 910 18.67 41.77 64.11
C LEU A 910 18.92 43.28 64.06
N PRO A 911 20.15 43.75 63.76
CA PRO A 911 20.41 45.16 63.51
C PRO A 911 19.59 45.69 62.33
N ALA A 912 19.42 47.02 62.25
CA ALA A 912 18.78 47.65 61.10
C ALA A 912 19.55 47.34 59.81
N GLY A 913 18.87 46.78 58.81
CA GLY A 913 19.51 46.29 57.59
C GLY A 913 18.60 45.40 56.74
N VAL A 914 19.09 45.03 55.56
CA VAL A 914 18.35 44.17 54.63
C VAL A 914 18.87 42.73 54.72
N TYR A 915 17.97 41.80 55.01
CA TYR A 915 18.27 40.39 55.18
C TYR A 915 17.39 39.51 54.28
N VAL A 916 17.82 38.27 54.07
CA VAL A 916 16.99 37.21 53.50
C VAL A 916 16.55 36.30 54.63
N ILE A 917 15.27 36.33 54.98
CA ILE A 917 14.66 35.53 56.05
C ILE A 917 13.70 34.54 55.39
N ASN A 918 13.97 33.23 55.55
CA ASN A 918 13.14 32.15 54.97
C ASN A 918 12.84 32.37 53.47
N GLY A 919 13.87 32.77 52.70
CA GLY A 919 13.76 33.01 51.26
C GLY A 919 13.11 34.33 50.84
N LYS A 920 12.73 35.21 51.78
CA LYS A 920 12.16 36.54 51.49
C LYS A 920 13.11 37.65 51.90
N LYS A 921 13.22 38.69 51.07
CA LYS A 921 13.93 39.92 51.42
C LYS A 921 13.12 40.69 52.46
N VAL A 922 13.71 40.98 53.60
CA VAL A 922 13.07 41.72 54.71
C VAL A 922 13.98 42.87 55.10
N ILE A 923 13.40 44.06 55.27
CA ILE A 923 14.07 45.23 55.83
C ILE A 923 13.75 45.23 57.33
N VAL A 924 14.79 45.01 58.14
CA VAL A 924 14.71 45.23 59.59
C VAL A 924 15.06 46.69 59.83
N LYS A 925 14.16 47.43 60.48
CA LYS A 925 14.34 48.85 60.79
C LYS A 925 14.86 49.04 62.19
#